data_AF-A0A899G1U5-F1
#
_entry.id   AF-A0A899G1U5-F1
#
_cell.length_a   1.000
_cell.length_b   1.000
_cell.length_c   1.000
_cell.angle_alpha   90.00
_cell.angle_beta   90.00
_cell.angle_gamma   90.00
#
_symmetry.space_group_name_H-M   'P 1'
#
loop_
_entity.id
_entity.type
_entity.pdbx_description
1 polymer ?
#
loop_
_entity_poly.entity_id
_entity_poly.type
_entity_poly.pdbx_seq_one_letter_code
_entity_poly.pdbx_strand_id
1 'polypeptide(L)'
;MPTVNVDKEDLFNSFDYNYTIEEFSELCFNFGLELDEDTYESEAINETLKRPQLKIEVPANRSDLLCLEGIASALNIFLGRQKIPQFKLSRPKNLQILKVSKETEKIRPFISAAILRGVCFTKQRYESFISLQDKLHSNICRNRSLASIGTHDLDTIQSPFSYEAHEPEKINFIPLNQKKSMNMDELFKLYENDRHLGKFLHLIKDSSVYPVIYDSNRIICSLPPIINSEHSKITLNTKNVFIEVTATDQTKLEIVTNIMVAMFSCYSEEPFTIEPVQIESPHNHCSRISPNIDHNIKSVEISYINSCCGLNLSSKEITKLLEKMGLSSKQSIINPELLDVFIPITRPDILHQCDIMEDIAIAYGYNCLKKTFPNKIITIGKPLPLNKLTDIIRMECSMAGWSEVMSLILSSHDENFKYLGKTDDSLAVILENPKTAEYQVVRTTLIPGLLKTIRENKKHSLPIKIFEVSDVVLRNDNEETFCKNKRLWSAAYFSNTSGFEIIHGLLDRIMSMLSTNKVAPESKDPGYWIECLEDSMFLKGRCAKVFLRFENMLEVNIGIFGILHPNVLKAFEIPFISRTRKILISPVLTDSYLIGSQVLAWSLRDSGSKKHLTALVTKKTLSESTLKALEETYDEIINVEPIYSKDIDKLHLLGRPDLRCSFTKIHVWAQEKFKKIIYIDADAFCLKNIDELFDIDTDFAAVPDVGWPDIFNSGVFITKPSISVYNSLLSLAKNSISFDGGDQGLLNFYFSNWRRLPFIFNVVPSFSYQYSPAYYHFKSKISIVHFAGTKKPWTLSKDQINSKPYNELIEKWISIQRSRIRPQGYTDNLSCEEKIHLEKKKTIESQESEYDINKNSISYELLIQKASLYDRMKFNHKQLEEQDLSSILSKTTFFCNSNCKNEQNRSFNPDKLLFIPQPPLLIPGYIKEIEEYNRYRNGIEEFNKYKNEILQIEKKHMFPWARQKMKATRVFMDHDQENKIDMSKYDIRITKKNVFLHYKTKEMSISKF
;
A
#
# COMPACT_ATOMS: atom_id res chain seq x y z
N MET A 1 -5.58 9.11 -25.59
CA MET A 1 -6.36 8.44 -26.65
C MET A 1 -5.56 8.59 -27.96
N PRO A 2 -6.09 8.48 -29.21
CA PRO A 2 -5.34 8.98 -30.36
C PRO A 2 -5.11 10.49 -30.23
N THR A 3 -3.85 10.91 -30.20
CA THR A 3 -3.48 12.33 -30.06
C THR A 3 -3.00 12.87 -31.40
N VAL A 4 -3.47 14.06 -31.76
CA VAL A 4 -3.17 14.74 -33.03
C VAL A 4 -2.41 16.02 -32.72
N ASN A 5 -1.13 16.03 -33.07
CA ASN A 5 -0.33 17.25 -33.08
C ASN A 5 -0.71 18.05 -34.34
N VAL A 6 -1.13 19.30 -34.17
CA VAL A 6 -1.47 20.24 -35.26
C VAL A 6 -0.71 21.55 -35.07
N ASP A 7 -0.30 22.20 -36.17
CA ASP A 7 0.28 23.54 -36.12
C ASP A 7 -0.82 24.55 -35.74
N LYS A 8 -0.58 25.33 -34.67
CA LYS A 8 -1.57 26.24 -34.08
C LYS A 8 -1.96 27.35 -35.04
N GLU A 9 -0.99 27.88 -35.78
CA GLU A 9 -1.19 29.01 -36.69
C GLU A 9 -1.95 28.54 -37.94
N ASP A 10 -1.56 27.40 -38.52
CA ASP A 10 -2.25 26.83 -39.68
C ASP A 10 -3.69 26.40 -39.34
N LEU A 11 -3.94 25.89 -38.13
CA LEU A 11 -5.30 25.58 -37.66
C LEU A 11 -6.15 26.85 -37.49
N PHE A 12 -5.63 27.90 -36.84
CA PHE A 12 -6.41 29.12 -36.61
C PHE A 12 -6.64 29.92 -37.90
N ASN A 13 -5.66 29.90 -38.83
CA ASN A 13 -5.84 30.38 -40.19
C ASN A 13 -6.97 29.63 -40.92
N SER A 14 -7.16 28.33 -40.68
CA SER A 14 -8.28 27.57 -41.25
C SER A 14 -9.67 27.94 -40.71
N PHE A 15 -9.73 28.69 -39.60
CA PHE A 15 -10.96 29.17 -38.99
C PHE A 15 -11.28 30.64 -39.33
N ASP A 16 -10.37 31.36 -40.00
CA ASP A 16 -10.36 32.83 -40.11
C ASP A 16 -10.51 33.55 -38.75
N TYR A 17 -10.05 32.91 -37.67
CA TYR A 17 -10.25 33.39 -36.29
C TYR A 17 -9.15 32.89 -35.35
N ASN A 18 -8.51 33.81 -34.63
CA ASN A 18 -7.53 33.50 -33.60
C ASN A 18 -8.22 33.33 -32.24
N TYR A 19 -8.37 32.09 -31.79
CA TYR A 19 -8.95 31.74 -30.50
C TYR A 19 -7.96 31.95 -29.34
N THR A 20 -8.47 32.26 -28.14
CA THR A 20 -7.71 32.02 -26.91
C THR A 20 -7.66 30.52 -26.57
N ILE A 21 -6.80 30.14 -25.62
CA ILE A 21 -6.68 28.74 -25.18
C ILE A 21 -8.00 28.29 -24.51
N GLU A 22 -8.62 29.15 -23.70
CA GLU A 22 -9.89 28.88 -23.04
C GLU A 22 -11.04 28.73 -24.04
N GLU A 23 -11.14 29.63 -25.02
CA GLU A 23 -12.17 29.57 -26.06
C GLU A 23 -12.02 28.31 -26.94
N PHE A 24 -10.79 27.95 -27.32
CA PHE A 24 -10.54 26.75 -28.10
C PHE A 24 -10.76 25.46 -27.28
N SER A 25 -10.42 25.47 -26.00
CA SER A 25 -10.69 24.36 -25.08
C SER A 25 -12.20 24.17 -24.85
N GLU A 26 -12.98 25.25 -24.72
CA GLU A 26 -14.44 25.19 -24.65
C GLU A 26 -15.06 24.70 -25.98
N LEU A 27 -14.54 25.12 -27.13
CA LEU A 27 -14.95 24.60 -28.43
C LEU A 27 -14.67 23.09 -28.55
N CYS A 28 -13.47 22.64 -28.15
CA CYS A 28 -13.11 21.23 -28.11
C CYS A 28 -14.07 20.44 -27.22
N PHE A 29 -14.27 20.89 -25.97
CA PHE A 29 -15.16 20.24 -25.02
C PHE A 29 -16.60 20.12 -25.53
N ASN A 30 -17.12 21.17 -26.18
CA ASN A 30 -18.47 21.17 -26.75
C ASN A 30 -18.62 20.23 -27.96
N PHE A 31 -17.54 19.91 -28.67
CA PHE A 31 -17.54 18.96 -29.79
C PHE A 31 -17.15 17.52 -29.39
N GLY A 32 -16.65 17.32 -28.15
CA GLY A 32 -16.17 16.01 -27.67
C GLY A 32 -14.67 15.75 -27.94
N LEU A 33 -13.87 16.82 -28.06
CA LEU A 33 -12.40 16.78 -28.12
C LEU A 33 -11.81 17.29 -26.80
N GLU A 34 -10.55 16.94 -26.54
CA GLU A 34 -9.80 17.44 -25.38
C GLU A 34 -8.46 18.03 -25.86
N LEU A 35 -8.14 19.24 -25.39
CA LEU A 35 -6.85 19.89 -25.63
C LEU A 35 -5.89 19.46 -24.51
N ASP A 36 -4.93 18.60 -24.83
CA ASP A 36 -3.98 17.98 -23.90
C ASP A 36 -2.81 18.92 -23.55
N GLU A 37 -2.21 19.55 -24.57
CA GLU A 37 -1.08 20.47 -24.40
C GLU A 37 -1.06 21.55 -25.49
N ASP A 38 -0.76 22.80 -25.11
CA ASP A 38 -0.28 23.84 -26.02
C ASP A 38 1.23 24.01 -25.81
N THR A 39 2.02 23.65 -26.82
CA THR A 39 3.49 23.72 -26.75
C THR A 39 4.04 25.16 -26.78
N TYR A 40 3.18 26.17 -26.83
CA TYR A 40 3.55 27.55 -26.56
C TYR A 40 3.84 27.82 -25.07
N GLU A 41 3.20 27.09 -24.15
CA GLU A 41 3.37 27.30 -22.70
C GLU A 41 4.31 26.29 -22.02
N SER A 42 4.56 25.12 -22.62
CA SER A 42 5.58 24.20 -22.10
C SER A 42 6.99 24.72 -22.42
N GLU A 43 7.92 24.62 -21.47
CA GLU A 43 9.26 25.24 -21.50
C GLU A 43 10.24 24.64 -22.53
N ALA A 44 9.74 24.08 -23.63
CA ALA A 44 10.50 23.47 -24.70
C ALA A 44 11.09 24.50 -25.69
N ILE A 45 11.68 25.59 -25.20
CA ILE A 45 12.52 26.51 -25.99
C ILE A 45 13.89 25.85 -26.27
N ASN A 46 13.88 24.68 -26.90
CA ASN A 46 15.06 23.96 -27.37
C ASN A 46 15.44 24.40 -28.78
N GLU A 47 16.13 25.55 -28.87
CA GLU A 47 17.02 26.05 -29.95
C GLU A 47 16.66 25.77 -31.44
N THR A 48 15.41 25.44 -31.76
CA THR A 48 14.94 25.13 -33.10
C THR A 48 13.65 25.90 -33.36
N LEU A 49 13.58 26.59 -34.50
CA LEU A 49 12.44 27.43 -34.90
C LEU A 49 11.21 26.58 -35.29
N LYS A 50 10.64 25.86 -34.32
CA LYS A 50 9.37 25.14 -34.49
C LYS A 50 8.23 26.06 -34.08
N ARG A 51 7.23 26.21 -34.97
CA ARG A 51 5.98 26.92 -34.68
C ARG A 51 5.22 26.19 -33.57
N PRO A 52 4.42 26.91 -32.75
CA PRO A 52 3.64 26.30 -31.69
C PRO A 52 2.66 25.27 -32.23
N GLN A 53 2.59 24.13 -31.56
CA GLN A 53 1.69 23.01 -31.86
C GLN A 53 0.68 22.80 -30.73
N LEU A 54 -0.56 22.50 -31.10
CA LEU A 54 -1.59 22.02 -30.20
C LEU A 54 -1.61 20.49 -30.25
N LYS A 55 -1.73 19.84 -29.09
CA LYS A 55 -1.99 18.40 -28.97
C LYS A 55 -3.47 18.20 -28.64
N ILE A 56 -4.21 17.63 -29.58
CA ILE A 56 -5.65 17.40 -29.45
C ILE A 56 -5.90 15.89 -29.34
N GLU A 57 -6.51 15.45 -28.24
CA GLU A 57 -7.04 14.09 -28.11
C GLU A 57 -8.33 13.99 -28.91
N VAL A 58 -8.43 12.97 -29.78
CA VAL A 58 -9.62 12.71 -30.60
C VAL A 58 -10.25 11.34 -30.28
N PRO A 59 -11.59 11.21 -30.35
CA PRO A 59 -12.29 9.94 -30.15
C PRO A 59 -11.79 8.84 -31.10
N ALA A 60 -11.53 7.64 -30.56
CA ALA A 60 -10.92 6.55 -31.33
C ALA A 60 -11.82 5.96 -32.45
N ASN A 61 -13.13 6.22 -32.40
CA ASN A 61 -14.10 5.90 -33.45
C ASN A 61 -14.02 6.88 -34.64
N ARG A 62 -13.67 8.15 -34.40
CA ARG A 62 -13.67 9.22 -35.40
C ARG A 62 -12.35 9.29 -36.17
N SER A 63 -12.22 8.38 -37.15
CA SER A 63 -11.02 8.26 -38.00
C SER A 63 -10.79 9.46 -38.92
N ASP A 64 -11.83 10.25 -39.20
CA ASP A 64 -11.76 11.52 -39.91
C ASP A 64 -10.94 12.59 -39.16
N LEU A 65 -10.98 12.58 -37.83
CA LEU A 65 -10.35 13.60 -36.99
C LEU A 65 -8.84 13.37 -36.75
N LEU A 66 -8.21 12.40 -37.43
CA LEU A 66 -6.80 12.06 -37.22
C LEU A 66 -5.79 13.04 -37.87
N CYS A 67 -6.26 14.04 -38.62
CA CYS A 67 -5.45 15.04 -39.33
C CYS A 67 -5.97 16.47 -39.11
N LEU A 68 -5.15 17.47 -39.44
CA LEU A 68 -5.52 18.89 -39.32
C LEU A 68 -6.73 19.21 -40.19
N GLU A 69 -6.73 18.69 -41.42
CA GLU A 69 -7.76 18.91 -42.44
C GLU A 69 -9.14 18.42 -41.96
N GLY A 70 -9.18 17.26 -41.31
CA GLY A 70 -10.40 16.68 -40.74
C GLY A 70 -10.91 17.45 -39.51
N ILE A 71 -10.03 17.79 -38.57
CA ILE A 71 -10.40 18.61 -37.39
C ILE A 71 -10.91 19.99 -37.82
N ALA A 72 -10.18 20.66 -38.72
CA ALA A 72 -10.56 21.97 -39.26
C ALA A 72 -11.92 21.92 -39.94
N SER A 73 -12.14 20.95 -40.85
CA SER A 73 -13.42 20.82 -41.55
C SER A 73 -14.57 20.47 -40.60
N ALA A 74 -14.36 19.59 -39.62
CA ALA A 74 -15.39 19.19 -38.67
C ALA A 74 -15.82 20.35 -37.76
N LEU A 75 -14.86 21.09 -37.19
CA LEU A 75 -15.14 22.24 -36.32
C LEU A 75 -15.76 23.42 -37.10
N ASN A 76 -15.32 23.67 -38.34
CA ASN A 76 -15.95 24.69 -39.19
C ASN A 76 -17.40 24.35 -39.58
N ILE A 77 -17.74 23.07 -39.78
CA ILE A 77 -19.11 22.62 -40.00
C ILE A 77 -19.94 22.76 -38.71
N PHE A 78 -19.39 22.38 -37.56
CA PHE A 78 -20.04 22.50 -36.25
C PHE A 78 -20.38 23.96 -35.87
N LEU A 79 -19.48 24.88 -36.19
CA LEU A 79 -19.67 26.32 -36.06
C LEU A 79 -20.58 26.93 -37.14
N GLY A 80 -20.95 26.17 -38.18
CA GLY A 80 -21.76 26.63 -39.31
C GLY A 80 -21.04 27.59 -40.27
N ARG A 81 -19.70 27.65 -40.21
CA ARG A 81 -18.85 28.47 -41.10
C ARG A 81 -18.67 27.82 -42.48
N GLN A 82 -18.61 26.49 -42.53
CA GLN A 82 -18.40 25.71 -43.74
C GLN A 82 -19.60 24.79 -44.04
N LYS A 83 -19.91 24.59 -45.32
CA LYS A 83 -20.90 23.60 -45.76
C LYS A 83 -20.28 22.20 -45.84
N ILE A 84 -21.12 21.18 -45.65
CA ILE A 84 -20.72 19.77 -45.80
C ILE A 84 -20.08 19.55 -47.19
N PRO A 85 -18.85 19.03 -47.28
CA PRO A 85 -18.18 18.79 -48.55
C PRO A 85 -18.89 17.69 -49.35
N GLN A 86 -18.93 17.83 -50.68
CA GLN A 86 -19.52 16.85 -51.59
C GLN A 86 -18.41 16.19 -52.41
N PHE A 87 -18.07 14.95 -52.04
CA PHE A 87 -17.11 14.13 -52.78
C PHE A 87 -17.66 13.72 -54.15
N LYS A 88 -16.81 13.70 -55.18
CA LYS A 88 -17.17 13.33 -56.55
C LYS A 88 -16.11 12.43 -57.17
N LEU A 89 -16.55 11.41 -57.90
CA LEU A 89 -15.66 10.66 -58.78
C LEU A 89 -15.49 11.39 -60.10
N SER A 90 -14.25 11.60 -60.53
CA SER A 90 -13.94 12.08 -61.87
C SER A 90 -14.26 11.01 -62.92
N ARG A 91 -14.43 11.44 -64.18
CA ARG A 91 -14.65 10.55 -65.33
C ARG A 91 -13.45 10.65 -66.28
N PRO A 92 -12.33 9.98 -65.98
CA PRO A 92 -11.14 10.03 -66.83
C PRO A 92 -11.42 9.37 -68.18
N LYS A 93 -10.75 9.84 -69.25
CA LYS A 93 -10.88 9.26 -70.60
C LYS A 93 -10.39 7.81 -70.65
N ASN A 94 -9.32 7.53 -69.93
CA ASN A 94 -8.76 6.19 -69.73
C ASN A 94 -8.75 5.92 -68.22
N LEU A 95 -9.52 4.93 -67.78
CA LEU A 95 -9.56 4.50 -66.39
C LEU A 95 -8.30 3.69 -66.06
N GLN A 96 -7.67 3.93 -64.92
CA GLN A 96 -6.50 3.15 -64.50
C GLN A 96 -6.94 1.77 -64.00
N ILE A 97 -6.18 0.73 -64.32
CA ILE A 97 -6.52 -0.67 -64.02
C ILE A 97 -5.49 -1.25 -63.07
N LEU A 98 -5.96 -1.92 -62.01
CA LEU A 98 -5.15 -2.73 -61.11
C LEU A 98 -5.65 -4.18 -61.17
N LYS A 99 -4.77 -5.10 -61.57
CA LYS A 99 -5.07 -6.54 -61.67
C LYS A 99 -4.62 -7.29 -60.42
N VAL A 100 -5.43 -8.23 -59.93
CA VAL A 100 -5.11 -8.99 -58.71
C VAL A 100 -4.94 -10.48 -59.05
N SER A 101 -3.76 -11.00 -58.76
CA SER A 101 -3.45 -12.43 -58.89
C SER A 101 -4.12 -13.27 -57.80
N LYS A 102 -4.24 -14.58 -58.00
CA LYS A 102 -4.88 -15.49 -57.05
C LYS A 102 -4.00 -15.79 -55.84
N GLU A 103 -2.69 -15.65 -56.00
CA GLU A 103 -1.68 -15.98 -55.00
C GLU A 103 -1.78 -15.08 -53.75
N THR A 104 -2.36 -13.89 -53.88
CA THR A 104 -2.58 -12.93 -52.78
C THR A 104 -3.53 -13.45 -51.71
N GLU A 105 -4.46 -14.36 -52.05
CA GLU A 105 -5.39 -15.00 -51.09
C GLU A 105 -4.66 -15.71 -49.94
N LYS A 106 -3.43 -16.19 -50.18
CA LYS A 106 -2.61 -16.88 -49.18
C LYS A 106 -2.12 -15.99 -48.04
N ILE A 107 -2.18 -14.66 -48.19
CA ILE A 107 -1.64 -13.73 -47.18
C ILE A 107 -2.50 -12.47 -46.98
N ARG A 108 -2.95 -11.80 -48.04
CA ARG A 108 -3.72 -10.55 -48.01
C ARG A 108 -4.68 -10.51 -49.22
N PRO A 109 -5.89 -11.07 -49.10
CA PRO A 109 -6.80 -11.25 -50.23
C PRO A 109 -7.38 -9.96 -50.83
N PHE A 110 -7.38 -8.85 -50.09
CA PHE A 110 -8.10 -7.65 -50.51
C PHE A 110 -7.18 -6.46 -50.80
N ILE A 111 -7.48 -5.75 -51.89
CA ILE A 111 -6.84 -4.49 -52.26
C ILE A 111 -7.90 -3.45 -52.68
N SER A 112 -7.54 -2.19 -52.49
CA SER A 112 -8.26 -0.99 -52.88
C SER A 112 -7.27 0.04 -53.38
N ALA A 113 -7.66 0.90 -54.33
CA ALA A 113 -6.81 1.97 -54.84
C ALA A 113 -7.62 3.19 -55.26
N ALA A 114 -7.00 4.36 -55.23
CA ALA A 114 -7.59 5.64 -55.63
C ALA A 114 -6.50 6.61 -56.11
N ILE A 115 -6.89 7.63 -56.89
CA ILE A 115 -5.97 8.64 -57.40
C ILE A 115 -6.44 10.05 -57.01
N LEU A 116 -5.50 10.88 -56.57
CA LEU A 116 -5.71 12.32 -56.39
C LEU A 116 -4.86 13.07 -57.44
N ARG A 117 -5.49 13.97 -58.19
CA ARG A 117 -4.87 14.73 -59.30
C ARG A 117 -4.60 16.19 -58.90
N GLY A 118 -3.44 16.70 -59.30
CA GLY A 118 -3.06 18.10 -59.09
C GLY A 118 -2.93 18.52 -57.62
N VAL A 119 -2.54 17.59 -56.75
CA VAL A 119 -2.35 17.83 -55.31
C VAL A 119 -1.25 18.85 -55.07
N CYS A 120 -1.57 19.92 -54.34
CA CYS A 120 -0.62 20.99 -54.02
C CYS A 120 0.05 20.76 -52.66
N PHE A 121 1.14 19.99 -52.63
CA PHE A 121 1.94 19.77 -51.42
C PHE A 121 2.78 21.00 -51.04
N THR A 122 2.50 21.55 -49.86
CA THR A 122 3.48 22.32 -49.07
C THR A 122 4.20 21.37 -48.12
N LYS A 123 5.28 21.84 -47.47
CA LYS A 123 5.98 21.04 -46.44
C LYS A 123 5.02 20.57 -45.34
N GLN A 124 4.16 21.47 -44.85
CA GLN A 124 3.19 21.18 -43.79
C GLN A 124 2.12 20.17 -44.24
N ARG A 125 1.58 20.32 -45.46
CA ARG A 125 0.59 19.36 -46.02
C ARG A 125 1.20 17.98 -46.25
N TYR A 126 2.45 17.91 -46.69
CA TYR A 126 3.18 16.65 -46.82
C TYR A 126 3.40 15.98 -45.45
N GLU A 127 3.82 16.75 -44.44
CA GLU A 127 3.95 16.26 -43.07
C GLU A 127 2.58 15.80 -42.49
N SER A 128 1.49 16.50 -42.77
CA SER A 128 0.12 16.09 -42.40
C SER A 128 -0.30 14.78 -43.10
N PHE A 129 0.01 14.63 -44.40
CA PHE A 129 -0.32 13.45 -45.19
C PHE A 129 0.35 12.17 -44.65
N ILE A 130 1.65 12.25 -44.37
CA ILE A 130 2.40 11.15 -43.74
C ILE A 130 1.89 10.89 -42.31
N SER A 131 1.61 11.95 -41.54
CA SER A 131 1.05 11.83 -40.17
C SER A 131 -0.31 11.12 -40.14
N LEU A 132 -1.19 11.40 -41.11
CA LEU A 132 -2.46 10.68 -41.26
C LEU A 132 -2.22 9.19 -41.61
N GLN A 133 -1.32 8.90 -42.55
CA GLN A 133 -0.96 7.54 -42.94
C GLN A 133 -0.46 6.72 -41.74
N ASP A 134 0.46 7.27 -40.93
CA ASP A 134 1.02 6.60 -39.76
C ASP A 134 0.01 6.46 -38.60
N LYS A 135 -0.90 7.43 -38.40
CA LYS A 135 -1.99 7.31 -37.41
C LYS A 135 -3.02 6.26 -37.79
N LEU A 136 -3.39 6.17 -39.07
CA LEU A 136 -4.26 5.10 -39.56
C LEU A 136 -3.56 3.73 -39.43
N HIS A 137 -2.27 3.65 -39.77
CA HIS A 137 -1.47 2.43 -39.62
C HIS A 137 -1.40 1.91 -38.18
N SER A 138 -1.20 2.81 -37.21
CA SER A 138 -1.09 2.44 -35.79
C SER A 138 -2.46 2.13 -35.15
N ASN A 139 -3.49 2.93 -35.45
CA ASN A 139 -4.83 2.79 -34.87
C ASN A 139 -5.71 1.77 -35.63
N ILE A 140 -6.49 2.21 -36.63
CA ILE A 140 -7.53 1.38 -37.30
C ILE A 140 -6.95 0.13 -37.99
N CYS A 141 -5.72 0.23 -38.51
CA CYS A 141 -5.02 -0.88 -39.16
C CYS A 141 -4.33 -1.85 -38.18
N ARG A 142 -4.32 -1.56 -36.86
CA ARG A 142 -3.60 -2.30 -35.80
C ARG A 142 -2.14 -2.59 -36.17
N ASN A 143 -1.30 -1.55 -36.21
CA ASN A 143 0.10 -1.64 -36.61
C ASN A 143 0.29 -2.37 -37.95
N ARG A 144 -0.48 -1.95 -38.97
CA ARG A 144 -0.53 -2.51 -40.33
C ARG A 144 -0.98 -3.96 -40.48
N SER A 145 -1.34 -4.66 -39.39
CA SER A 145 -1.75 -6.07 -39.44
C SER A 145 -3.01 -6.28 -40.29
N LEU A 146 -4.04 -5.43 -40.12
CA LEU A 146 -5.32 -5.57 -40.83
C LEU A 146 -5.32 -4.90 -42.21
N ALA A 147 -4.68 -3.74 -42.34
CA ALA A 147 -4.58 -2.99 -43.59
C ALA A 147 -3.26 -2.20 -43.66
N SER A 148 -2.69 -2.02 -44.86
CA SER A 148 -1.47 -1.27 -45.10
C SER A 148 -1.65 -0.33 -46.29
N ILE A 149 -1.34 0.94 -46.08
CA ILE A 149 -1.47 2.02 -47.08
C ILE A 149 -0.09 2.24 -47.70
N GLY A 150 0.01 2.07 -49.01
CA GLY A 150 1.08 2.62 -49.84
C GLY A 150 0.63 3.92 -50.51
N THR A 151 1.62 4.74 -50.84
CA THR A 151 1.43 6.09 -51.38
C THR A 151 2.54 6.33 -52.38
N HIS A 152 2.16 6.69 -53.61
CA HIS A 152 3.02 6.65 -54.78
C HIS A 152 2.88 7.90 -55.65
N ASP A 153 4.00 8.36 -56.20
CA ASP A 153 4.02 9.39 -57.23
C ASP A 153 3.59 8.77 -58.57
N LEU A 154 2.36 9.10 -59.01
CA LEU A 154 1.77 8.56 -60.23
C LEU A 154 2.48 9.05 -61.50
N ASP A 155 3.26 10.13 -61.44
CA ASP A 155 4.03 10.62 -62.59
C ASP A 155 5.33 9.80 -62.79
N THR A 156 5.71 8.94 -61.83
CA THR A 156 6.90 8.06 -61.91
C THR A 156 6.59 6.63 -62.35
N ILE A 157 5.35 6.16 -62.20
CA ILE A 157 4.91 4.78 -62.44
C ILE A 157 3.92 4.69 -63.60
N GLN A 158 3.79 3.51 -64.21
CA GLN A 158 2.88 3.31 -65.34
C GLN A 158 1.85 2.20 -65.12
N SER A 159 0.66 2.42 -65.67
CA SER A 159 -0.52 1.54 -65.62
C SER A 159 -0.56 0.65 -66.88
N PRO A 160 -1.13 -0.57 -66.84
CA PRO A 160 -1.85 -1.20 -65.73
C PRO A 160 -0.94 -1.70 -64.59
N PHE A 161 -1.43 -1.57 -63.37
CA PHE A 161 -0.78 -2.08 -62.15
C PHE A 161 -1.15 -3.55 -61.91
N SER A 162 -0.31 -4.27 -61.16
CA SER A 162 -0.61 -5.65 -60.75
C SER A 162 -0.25 -5.90 -59.28
N TYR A 163 -1.17 -6.52 -58.54
CA TYR A 163 -1.00 -6.98 -57.17
C TYR A 163 -0.79 -8.49 -57.15
N GLU A 164 0.41 -8.90 -56.78
CA GLU A 164 0.90 -10.27 -56.89
C GLU A 164 1.48 -10.77 -55.57
N ALA A 165 1.63 -12.08 -55.41
CA ALA A 165 2.36 -12.65 -54.29
C ALA A 165 3.33 -13.74 -54.78
N HIS A 166 4.62 -13.55 -54.48
CA HIS A 166 5.71 -14.39 -54.99
C HIS A 166 6.56 -14.96 -53.85
N GLU A 167 7.30 -16.03 -54.14
CA GLU A 167 8.31 -16.56 -53.22
C GLU A 167 9.40 -15.49 -52.93
N PRO A 168 9.92 -15.38 -51.70
CA PRO A 168 10.87 -14.33 -51.32
C PRO A 168 12.08 -14.20 -52.25
N GLU A 169 12.64 -15.33 -52.70
CA GLU A 169 13.84 -15.38 -53.58
C GLU A 169 13.66 -14.67 -54.93
N LYS A 170 12.42 -14.53 -55.40
CA LYS A 170 12.09 -13.93 -56.71
C LYS A 170 11.92 -12.42 -56.65
N ILE A 171 11.93 -11.83 -55.45
CA ILE A 171 11.62 -10.42 -55.23
C ILE A 171 12.92 -9.64 -55.00
N ASN A 172 13.27 -8.77 -55.95
CA ASN A 172 14.41 -7.85 -55.84
C ASN A 172 13.95 -6.43 -56.21
N PHE A 173 14.12 -5.47 -55.30
CA PHE A 173 13.79 -4.06 -55.55
C PHE A 173 14.71 -3.12 -54.76
N ILE A 174 14.55 -1.81 -54.93
CA ILE A 174 15.26 -0.78 -54.16
C ILE A 174 14.27 -0.22 -53.11
N PRO A 175 14.42 -0.55 -51.82
CA PRO A 175 13.53 -0.06 -50.78
C PRO A 175 13.65 1.45 -50.57
N LEU A 176 12.62 2.08 -49.99
CA LEU A 176 12.61 3.50 -49.68
C LEU A 176 13.85 3.93 -48.88
N ASN A 177 14.46 5.04 -49.30
CA ASN A 177 15.72 5.62 -48.83
C ASN A 177 16.97 4.76 -49.02
N GLN A 178 16.91 3.67 -49.80
CA GLN A 178 18.08 2.87 -50.19
C GLN A 178 18.56 3.19 -51.61
N LYS A 179 19.82 2.85 -51.89
CA LYS A 179 20.45 3.03 -53.22
C LYS A 179 20.80 1.73 -53.95
N LYS A 180 20.74 0.60 -53.26
CA LYS A 180 21.04 -0.73 -53.80
C LYS A 180 19.75 -1.52 -53.92
N SER A 181 19.65 -2.32 -54.98
CA SER A 181 18.64 -3.38 -55.01
C SER A 181 19.04 -4.48 -54.03
N MET A 182 18.05 -5.03 -53.32
CA MET A 182 18.22 -6.04 -52.29
C MET A 182 17.19 -7.16 -52.45
N ASN A 183 17.58 -8.37 -52.08
CA ASN A 183 16.66 -9.51 -51.93
C ASN A 183 15.95 -9.45 -50.55
N MET A 184 14.86 -10.18 -50.38
CA MET A 184 14.10 -10.26 -49.12
C MET A 184 14.99 -10.65 -47.92
N ASP A 185 15.87 -11.64 -48.07
CA ASP A 185 16.78 -12.07 -46.99
C ASP A 185 17.73 -10.95 -46.53
N GLU A 186 18.18 -10.10 -47.46
CA GLU A 186 19.04 -8.95 -47.15
C GLU A 186 18.21 -7.84 -46.49
N LEU A 187 16.99 -7.59 -46.98
CA LEU A 187 16.05 -6.63 -46.44
C LEU A 187 15.65 -6.97 -45.00
N PHE A 188 15.37 -8.24 -44.70
CA PHE A 188 15.04 -8.68 -43.35
C PHE A 188 16.23 -8.51 -42.41
N LYS A 189 17.44 -8.92 -42.80
CA LYS A 189 18.67 -8.70 -42.01
C LYS A 189 18.96 -7.21 -41.76
N LEU A 190 18.65 -6.34 -42.72
CA LEU A 190 18.82 -4.89 -42.58
C LEU A 190 17.84 -4.29 -41.55
N TYR A 191 16.57 -4.70 -41.58
CA TYR A 191 15.51 -4.10 -40.76
C TYR A 191 15.18 -4.87 -39.47
N GLU A 192 15.76 -6.04 -39.19
CA GLU A 192 15.49 -6.83 -37.98
C GLU A 192 15.82 -6.06 -36.68
N ASN A 193 16.84 -5.19 -36.73
CA ASN A 193 17.23 -4.30 -35.62
C ASN A 193 16.65 -2.87 -35.74
N ASP A 194 15.83 -2.58 -36.76
CA ASP A 194 15.25 -1.25 -36.97
C ASP A 194 14.08 -0.98 -36.02
N ARG A 195 14.12 0.16 -35.31
CA ARG A 195 13.14 0.52 -34.27
C ARG A 195 11.73 0.79 -34.81
N HIS A 196 11.61 1.11 -36.09
CA HIS A 196 10.35 1.42 -36.77
C HIS A 196 9.86 0.21 -37.56
N LEU A 197 10.68 -0.33 -38.46
CA LEU A 197 10.30 -1.37 -39.42
C LEU A 197 10.42 -2.81 -38.89
N GLY A 198 11.35 -3.09 -37.98
CA GLY A 198 11.55 -4.44 -37.42
C GLY A 198 10.29 -5.00 -36.75
N LYS A 199 9.44 -4.11 -36.21
CA LYS A 199 8.12 -4.43 -35.63
C LYS A 199 7.13 -5.04 -36.63
N PHE A 200 7.26 -4.77 -37.94
CA PHE A 200 6.32 -5.25 -38.95
C PHE A 200 6.78 -6.52 -39.68
N LEU A 201 8.07 -6.88 -39.62
CA LEU A 201 8.63 -8.01 -40.36
C LEU A 201 7.92 -9.34 -40.06
N HIS A 202 7.55 -9.56 -38.80
CA HIS A 202 6.83 -10.77 -38.35
C HIS A 202 5.44 -10.94 -39.02
N LEU A 203 4.85 -9.88 -39.59
CA LEU A 203 3.54 -9.97 -40.26
C LEU A 203 3.57 -10.80 -41.55
N ILE A 204 4.75 -10.98 -42.15
CA ILE A 204 4.91 -11.79 -43.37
C ILE A 204 6.05 -12.82 -43.27
N LYS A 205 6.93 -12.76 -42.26
CA LYS A 205 8.13 -13.61 -42.11
C LYS A 205 7.86 -15.10 -42.31
N ASP A 206 6.75 -15.60 -41.77
CA ASP A 206 6.38 -17.03 -41.78
C ASP A 206 5.50 -17.43 -42.98
N SER A 207 5.23 -16.52 -43.93
CA SER A 207 4.45 -16.80 -45.14
C SER A 207 5.31 -17.39 -46.25
N SER A 208 4.78 -18.39 -46.95
CA SER A 208 5.38 -18.97 -48.17
C SER A 208 5.50 -17.99 -49.36
N VAL A 209 4.69 -16.94 -49.38
CA VAL A 209 4.67 -15.91 -50.45
C VAL A 209 4.55 -14.51 -49.86
N TYR A 210 5.27 -13.55 -50.42
CA TYR A 210 5.24 -12.14 -50.01
C TYR A 210 4.48 -11.31 -51.05
N PRO A 211 3.57 -10.41 -50.62
CA PRO A 211 2.75 -9.63 -51.52
C PRO A 211 3.52 -8.41 -52.03
N VAL A 212 3.43 -8.14 -53.33
CA VAL A 212 4.15 -7.08 -54.06
C VAL A 212 3.24 -6.40 -55.07
N ILE A 213 3.51 -5.14 -55.33
CA ILE A 213 2.77 -4.35 -56.32
C ILE A 213 3.73 -3.90 -57.41
N TYR A 214 3.38 -4.18 -58.67
CA TYR A 214 4.15 -3.85 -59.85
C TYR A 214 3.45 -2.81 -60.72
N ASP A 215 4.25 -1.96 -61.38
CA ASP A 215 3.85 -1.15 -62.52
C ASP A 215 3.84 -1.97 -63.83
N SER A 216 3.44 -1.35 -64.94
CA SER A 216 3.42 -1.99 -66.26
C SER A 216 4.81 -2.35 -66.81
N ASN A 217 5.87 -1.67 -66.33
CA ASN A 217 7.27 -1.99 -66.63
C ASN A 217 7.84 -3.11 -65.74
N ARG A 218 7.03 -3.73 -64.87
CA ARG A 218 7.41 -4.75 -63.89
C ARG A 218 8.44 -4.27 -62.86
N ILE A 219 8.43 -2.98 -62.55
CA ILE A 219 9.14 -2.38 -61.43
C ILE A 219 8.25 -2.47 -60.19
N ILE A 220 8.83 -2.83 -59.04
CA ILE A 220 8.10 -2.94 -57.77
C ILE A 220 7.87 -1.54 -57.20
N CYS A 221 6.59 -1.21 -56.94
CA CYS A 221 6.14 0.01 -56.31
C CYS A 221 6.12 -0.12 -54.77
N SER A 222 5.64 -1.24 -54.23
CA SER A 222 5.60 -1.51 -52.79
C SER A 222 5.69 -3.00 -52.45
N LEU A 223 6.16 -3.28 -51.22
CA LEU A 223 6.15 -4.58 -50.53
C LEU A 223 5.28 -4.45 -49.26
N PRO A 224 3.95 -4.56 -49.35
CA PRO A 224 3.08 -4.46 -48.18
C PRO A 224 3.31 -5.63 -47.20
N PRO A 225 3.15 -5.45 -45.87
CA PRO A 225 2.91 -4.20 -45.14
C PRO A 225 4.21 -3.46 -44.74
N ILE A 226 5.35 -3.82 -45.33
CA ILE A 226 6.68 -3.45 -44.83
C ILE A 226 7.11 -2.07 -45.31
N ILE A 227 7.35 -1.91 -46.63
CA ILE A 227 7.98 -0.70 -47.16
C ILE A 227 7.65 -0.47 -48.65
N ASN A 228 7.65 0.80 -49.07
CA ASN A 228 7.51 1.19 -50.47
C ASN A 228 8.89 1.19 -51.16
N SER A 229 8.89 1.28 -52.49
CA SER A 229 10.10 1.44 -53.31
C SER A 229 10.59 2.88 -53.32
N GLU A 230 11.89 3.10 -53.55
CA GLU A 230 12.42 4.44 -53.84
C GLU A 230 11.96 4.95 -55.22
N HIS A 231 11.58 4.04 -56.14
CA HIS A 231 11.13 4.39 -57.49
C HIS A 231 9.85 5.26 -57.50
N SER A 232 8.85 4.87 -56.70
CA SER A 232 7.52 5.47 -56.66
C SER A 232 7.35 6.49 -55.52
N LYS A 233 8.45 7.05 -55.03
CA LYS A 233 8.51 7.89 -53.83
C LYS A 233 7.82 9.25 -54.02
N ILE A 234 6.86 9.55 -53.16
CA ILE A 234 6.25 10.87 -53.06
C ILE A 234 7.22 11.93 -52.52
N THR A 235 7.21 13.10 -53.15
CA THR A 235 8.03 14.27 -52.81
C THR A 235 7.19 15.55 -52.78
N LEU A 236 7.77 16.68 -52.39
CA LEU A 236 7.09 17.99 -52.45
C LEU A 236 6.73 18.44 -53.87
N ASN A 237 7.34 17.83 -54.91
CA ASN A 237 7.06 18.15 -56.31
C ASN A 237 5.98 17.25 -56.93
N THR A 238 5.59 16.17 -56.24
CA THR A 238 4.57 15.22 -56.71
C THR A 238 3.23 15.92 -56.86
N LYS A 239 2.60 15.82 -58.03
CA LYS A 239 1.26 16.39 -58.27
C LYS A 239 0.16 15.34 -58.32
N ASN A 240 0.47 14.15 -58.80
CA ASN A 240 -0.49 13.08 -58.96
C ASN A 240 -0.14 11.96 -57.97
N VAL A 241 -1.04 11.67 -57.04
CA VAL A 241 -0.82 10.65 -56.01
C VAL A 241 -1.68 9.45 -56.30
N PHE A 242 -1.04 8.30 -56.50
CA PHE A 242 -1.69 7.00 -56.48
C PHE A 242 -1.62 6.47 -55.04
N ILE A 243 -2.77 6.09 -54.48
CA ILE A 243 -2.89 5.54 -53.13
C ILE A 243 -3.42 4.13 -53.26
N GLU A 244 -2.67 3.15 -52.77
CA GLU A 244 -3.14 1.78 -52.65
C GLU A 244 -3.23 1.32 -51.20
N VAL A 245 -4.20 0.47 -50.90
CA VAL A 245 -4.40 -0.11 -49.58
C VAL A 245 -4.55 -1.62 -49.75
N THR A 246 -3.76 -2.41 -49.01
CA THR A 246 -3.84 -3.89 -49.00
C THR A 246 -4.25 -4.39 -47.62
N ALA A 247 -5.14 -5.38 -47.55
CA ALA A 247 -5.78 -5.76 -46.30
C ALA A 247 -6.13 -7.25 -46.19
N THR A 248 -6.27 -7.70 -44.94
CA THR A 248 -6.93 -8.95 -44.57
C THR A 248 -8.43 -8.74 -44.29
N ASP A 249 -8.86 -7.50 -44.02
CA ASP A 249 -10.24 -7.12 -43.71
C ASP A 249 -10.78 -6.12 -44.75
N GLN A 250 -11.85 -6.48 -45.45
CA GLN A 250 -12.46 -5.64 -46.49
C GLN A 250 -13.11 -4.36 -45.93
N THR A 251 -13.69 -4.40 -44.73
CA THR A 251 -14.34 -3.20 -44.15
C THR A 251 -13.29 -2.16 -43.78
N LYS A 252 -12.18 -2.58 -43.17
CA LYS A 252 -11.08 -1.67 -42.83
C LYS A 252 -10.39 -1.14 -44.08
N LEU A 253 -10.25 -1.97 -45.11
CA LEU A 253 -9.75 -1.57 -46.42
C LEU A 253 -10.52 -0.38 -47.01
N GLU A 254 -11.85 -0.51 -47.10
CA GLU A 254 -12.72 0.50 -47.70
C GLU A 254 -12.74 1.79 -46.86
N ILE A 255 -12.86 1.67 -45.54
CA ILE A 255 -12.78 2.81 -44.60
C ILE A 255 -11.45 3.56 -44.76
N VAL A 256 -10.32 2.85 -44.71
CA VAL A 256 -8.99 3.48 -44.78
C VAL A 256 -8.75 4.15 -46.12
N THR A 257 -9.20 3.54 -47.23
CA THR A 257 -9.15 4.18 -48.55
C THR A 257 -9.96 5.48 -48.54
N ASN A 258 -11.20 5.41 -48.05
CA ASN A 258 -12.14 6.52 -48.05
C ASN A 258 -11.67 7.69 -47.17
N ILE A 259 -11.10 7.44 -45.98
CA ILE A 259 -10.54 8.49 -45.13
C ILE A 259 -9.33 9.17 -45.79
N MET A 260 -8.39 8.40 -46.35
CA MET A 260 -7.20 8.97 -47.03
C MET A 260 -7.59 9.92 -48.17
N VAL A 261 -8.52 9.51 -49.04
CA VAL A 261 -8.97 10.36 -50.15
C VAL A 261 -9.86 11.50 -49.70
N ALA A 262 -10.75 11.29 -48.72
CA ALA A 262 -11.67 12.33 -48.27
C ALA A 262 -10.92 13.51 -47.65
N MET A 263 -9.92 13.25 -46.80
CA MET A 263 -9.17 14.32 -46.13
C MET A 263 -8.32 15.13 -47.11
N PHE A 264 -7.62 14.48 -48.05
CA PHE A 264 -6.66 15.16 -48.95
C PHE A 264 -7.21 15.60 -50.31
N SER A 265 -8.41 15.15 -50.70
CA SER A 265 -9.09 15.65 -51.90
C SER A 265 -9.40 17.15 -51.86
N CYS A 266 -9.37 17.79 -50.68
CA CYS A 266 -9.48 19.25 -50.56
C CYS A 266 -8.31 20.02 -51.22
N TYR A 267 -7.16 19.36 -51.44
CA TYR A 267 -5.97 19.95 -52.07
C TYR A 267 -5.75 19.52 -53.53
N SER A 268 -6.67 18.76 -54.12
CA SER A 268 -6.70 18.45 -55.56
C SER A 268 -7.01 19.68 -56.40
N GLU A 269 -6.69 19.64 -57.70
CA GLU A 269 -6.95 20.74 -58.66
C GLU A 269 -8.44 21.13 -58.73
N GLU A 270 -9.33 20.13 -58.74
CA GLU A 270 -10.75 20.29 -58.44
C GLU A 270 -11.03 19.79 -57.01
N PRO A 271 -11.30 20.67 -56.02
CA PRO A 271 -11.49 20.25 -54.63
C PRO A 271 -12.60 19.22 -54.45
N PHE A 272 -12.35 18.24 -53.59
CA PHE A 272 -13.22 17.09 -53.29
C PHE A 272 -13.47 16.13 -54.47
N THR A 273 -12.64 16.21 -55.51
CA THR A 273 -12.68 15.29 -56.66
C THR A 273 -11.62 14.20 -56.54
N ILE A 274 -12.02 12.95 -56.81
CA ILE A 274 -11.20 11.75 -56.69
C ILE A 274 -11.24 11.00 -58.03
N GLU A 275 -10.09 10.56 -58.55
CA GLU A 275 -10.03 9.72 -59.74
C GLU A 275 -10.14 8.23 -59.35
N PRO A 276 -11.18 7.52 -59.84
CA PRO A 276 -11.38 6.12 -59.50
C PRO A 276 -10.43 5.16 -60.26
N VAL A 277 -10.19 3.99 -59.68
CA VAL A 277 -9.38 2.89 -60.23
C VAL A 277 -10.25 1.65 -60.41
N GLN A 278 -10.12 0.97 -61.56
CA GLN A 278 -10.75 -0.33 -61.82
C GLN A 278 -9.91 -1.46 -61.23
N ILE A 279 -10.46 -2.18 -60.27
CA ILE A 279 -9.83 -3.35 -59.65
C ILE A 279 -10.36 -4.60 -60.34
N GLU A 280 -9.47 -5.37 -60.96
CA GLU A 280 -9.76 -6.63 -61.63
C GLU A 280 -9.30 -7.78 -60.72
N SER A 281 -10.24 -8.30 -59.94
CA SER A 281 -10.02 -9.39 -58.99
C SER A 281 -11.09 -10.48 -59.23
N PRO A 282 -10.98 -11.25 -60.32
CA PRO A 282 -12.03 -12.20 -60.71
C PRO A 282 -12.05 -13.47 -59.85
N HIS A 283 -10.91 -13.84 -59.26
CA HIS A 283 -10.72 -15.09 -58.52
C HIS A 283 -11.49 -15.13 -57.19
N ASN A 284 -11.65 -13.97 -56.52
CA ASN A 284 -12.37 -13.79 -55.25
C ASN A 284 -13.67 -12.97 -55.40
N HIS A 285 -14.13 -12.75 -56.64
CA HIS A 285 -15.29 -11.92 -56.98
C HIS A 285 -15.24 -10.44 -56.51
N CYS A 286 -14.07 -9.91 -56.11
CA CYS A 286 -13.94 -8.53 -55.61
C CYS A 286 -13.70 -7.46 -56.69
N SER A 287 -13.97 -7.78 -57.97
CA SER A 287 -13.79 -6.84 -59.10
C SER A 287 -14.76 -5.67 -58.99
N ARG A 288 -14.24 -4.45 -58.84
CA ARG A 288 -15.05 -3.23 -58.60
C ARG A 288 -14.30 -1.95 -58.97
N ILE A 289 -15.04 -0.87 -59.08
CA ILE A 289 -14.48 0.49 -59.13
C ILE A 289 -14.23 0.94 -57.69
N SER A 290 -13.05 1.49 -57.40
CA SER A 290 -12.69 2.02 -56.08
C SER A 290 -12.18 3.47 -56.19
N PRO A 291 -12.40 4.35 -55.20
CA PRO A 291 -13.18 4.14 -53.98
C PRO A 291 -14.69 4.20 -54.24
N ASN A 292 -15.47 3.49 -53.40
CA ASN A 292 -16.91 3.70 -53.34
C ASN A 292 -17.20 4.94 -52.49
N ILE A 293 -17.81 5.96 -53.11
CA ILE A 293 -18.17 7.23 -52.46
C ILE A 293 -19.66 7.41 -52.17
N ASP A 294 -20.48 6.39 -52.44
CA ASP A 294 -21.92 6.47 -52.23
C ASP A 294 -22.27 6.60 -50.73
N HIS A 295 -23.22 7.48 -50.42
CA HIS A 295 -23.66 7.68 -49.04
C HIS A 295 -24.42 6.45 -48.51
N ASN A 296 -24.07 6.01 -47.31
CA ASN A 296 -24.86 5.04 -46.57
C ASN A 296 -26.12 5.74 -46.04
N ILE A 297 -27.31 5.20 -46.31
CA ILE A 297 -28.58 5.80 -45.89
C ILE A 297 -29.13 5.04 -44.69
N LYS A 298 -29.42 5.76 -43.61
CA LYS A 298 -30.04 5.21 -42.39
C LYS A 298 -31.30 6.00 -42.04
N SER A 299 -32.43 5.32 -41.96
CA SER A 299 -33.67 5.88 -41.45
C SER A 299 -33.67 5.87 -39.91
N VAL A 300 -34.08 6.98 -39.29
CA VAL A 300 -34.11 7.16 -37.83
C VAL A 300 -35.46 7.67 -37.37
N GLU A 301 -35.92 7.17 -36.22
CA GLU A 301 -37.18 7.58 -35.59
C GLU A 301 -37.02 8.88 -34.79
N ILE A 302 -37.83 9.90 -35.11
CA ILE A 302 -37.85 11.18 -34.39
C ILE A 302 -38.28 10.99 -32.91
N SER A 303 -39.20 10.06 -32.66
CA SER A 303 -39.66 9.70 -31.31
C SER A 303 -38.56 9.03 -30.48
N TYR A 304 -37.75 8.15 -31.09
CA TYR A 304 -36.58 7.55 -30.44
C TYR A 304 -35.59 8.63 -29.96
N ILE A 305 -35.13 9.51 -30.84
CA ILE A 305 -34.20 10.62 -30.51
C ILE A 305 -34.74 11.45 -29.34
N ASN A 306 -35.99 11.91 -29.44
CA ASN A 306 -36.61 12.75 -28.42
C ASN A 306 -36.76 12.02 -27.08
N SER A 307 -37.10 10.73 -27.10
CA SER A 307 -37.22 9.91 -25.89
C SER A 307 -35.88 9.68 -25.17
N CYS A 308 -34.79 9.49 -25.92
CA CYS A 308 -33.45 9.29 -25.37
C CYS A 308 -32.85 10.59 -24.82
N CYS A 309 -32.93 11.69 -25.57
CA CYS A 309 -32.38 12.98 -25.17
C CYS A 309 -33.26 13.73 -24.14
N GLY A 310 -34.50 13.29 -23.92
CA GLY A 310 -35.47 14.00 -23.08
C GLY A 310 -35.92 15.34 -23.67
N LEU A 311 -35.93 15.43 -25.01
CA LEU A 311 -36.26 16.62 -25.78
C LEU A 311 -37.61 16.47 -26.51
N ASN A 312 -38.05 17.53 -27.18
CA ASN A 312 -39.24 17.52 -28.04
C ASN A 312 -38.98 18.38 -29.29
N LEU A 313 -37.98 17.97 -30.06
CA LEU A 313 -37.53 18.64 -31.29
C LEU A 313 -38.35 18.20 -32.50
N SER A 314 -38.59 19.13 -33.42
CA SER A 314 -39.16 18.87 -34.74
C SER A 314 -38.11 18.32 -35.72
N SER A 315 -38.58 17.67 -36.80
CA SER A 315 -37.73 17.17 -37.89
C SER A 315 -36.77 18.24 -38.46
N LYS A 316 -37.19 19.51 -38.52
CA LYS A 316 -36.37 20.63 -39.02
C LYS A 316 -35.25 21.01 -38.04
N GLU A 317 -35.53 20.99 -36.74
CA GLU A 317 -34.53 21.28 -35.70
C GLU A 317 -33.51 20.15 -35.63
N ILE A 318 -33.96 18.89 -35.70
CA ILE A 318 -33.09 17.70 -35.77
C ILE A 318 -32.19 17.77 -37.01
N THR A 319 -32.74 18.10 -38.18
CA THR A 319 -31.95 18.26 -39.42
C THR A 319 -30.84 19.32 -39.24
N LYS A 320 -31.16 20.48 -38.64
CA LYS A 320 -30.16 21.53 -38.37
C LYS A 320 -29.07 21.11 -37.37
N LEU A 321 -29.38 20.22 -36.43
CA LEU A 321 -28.39 19.66 -35.49
C LEU A 321 -27.50 18.62 -36.19
N LEU A 322 -28.08 17.77 -37.05
CA LEU A 322 -27.32 16.81 -37.87
C LEU A 322 -26.38 17.52 -38.86
N GLU A 323 -26.81 18.62 -39.47
CA GLU A 323 -25.99 19.45 -40.35
C GLU A 323 -24.70 19.94 -39.67
N LYS A 324 -24.77 20.30 -38.37
CA LYS A 324 -23.57 20.67 -37.57
C LYS A 324 -22.59 19.51 -37.37
N MET A 325 -23.05 18.26 -37.39
CA MET A 325 -22.17 17.08 -37.25
C MET A 325 -21.70 16.54 -38.61
N GLY A 326 -21.96 17.27 -39.70
CA GLY A 326 -21.59 16.87 -41.05
C GLY A 326 -22.56 15.86 -41.68
N LEU A 327 -23.74 15.64 -41.09
CA LEU A 327 -24.73 14.69 -41.58
C LEU A 327 -25.84 15.44 -42.33
N SER A 328 -26.11 15.04 -43.57
CA SER A 328 -27.25 15.55 -44.33
C SER A 328 -28.48 14.67 -44.06
N SER A 329 -29.65 15.26 -43.86
CA SER A 329 -30.89 14.49 -43.67
C SER A 329 -32.07 15.04 -44.46
N LYS A 330 -33.02 14.16 -44.81
CA LYS A 330 -34.31 14.52 -45.41
C LYS A 330 -35.41 13.75 -44.71
N GLN A 331 -36.58 14.38 -44.55
CA GLN A 331 -37.75 13.67 -44.03
C GLN A 331 -38.13 12.55 -45.01
N SER A 332 -38.42 11.36 -44.47
CA SER A 332 -38.70 10.21 -45.33
C SER A 332 -40.02 10.35 -46.06
N ILE A 333 -40.07 9.85 -47.30
CA ILE A 333 -41.28 9.81 -48.12
C ILE A 333 -42.23 8.71 -47.60
N ILE A 334 -41.69 7.69 -46.92
CA ILE A 334 -42.43 6.50 -46.46
C ILE A 334 -43.24 6.79 -45.19
N ASN A 335 -42.65 7.49 -44.22
CA ASN A 335 -43.28 7.84 -42.95
C ASN A 335 -42.77 9.21 -42.47
N PRO A 336 -43.63 10.20 -42.16
CA PRO A 336 -43.20 11.50 -41.65
C PRO A 336 -42.51 11.45 -40.27
N GLU A 337 -42.64 10.36 -39.51
CA GLU A 337 -41.91 10.14 -38.24
C GLU A 337 -40.46 9.66 -38.47
N LEU A 338 -40.12 9.20 -39.68
CA LEU A 338 -38.79 8.78 -40.07
C LEU A 338 -38.01 9.91 -40.75
N LEU A 339 -36.73 9.99 -40.40
CA LEU A 339 -35.74 10.88 -41.00
C LEU A 339 -34.67 10.04 -41.71
N ASP A 340 -34.52 10.20 -43.01
CA ASP A 340 -33.50 9.51 -43.80
C ASP A 340 -32.20 10.34 -43.76
N VAL A 341 -31.19 9.79 -43.09
CA VAL A 341 -29.88 10.41 -42.88
C VAL A 341 -28.87 9.83 -43.87
N PHE A 342 -28.21 10.71 -44.61
CA PHE A 342 -27.16 10.41 -45.58
C PHE A 342 -25.81 10.54 -44.89
N ILE A 343 -25.17 9.41 -44.61
CA ILE A 343 -23.89 9.32 -43.92
C ILE A 343 -22.77 9.50 -44.95
N PRO A 344 -21.88 10.49 -44.78
CA PRO A 344 -20.74 10.69 -45.65
C PRO A 344 -19.67 9.61 -45.43
N ILE A 345 -18.83 9.37 -46.44
CA ILE A 345 -17.72 8.41 -46.37
C ILE A 345 -16.69 8.67 -45.25
N THR A 346 -16.72 9.87 -44.66
CA THR A 346 -15.89 10.26 -43.52
C THR A 346 -16.39 9.74 -42.18
N ARG A 347 -17.63 9.24 -42.09
CA ARG A 347 -18.29 8.79 -40.84
C ARG A 347 -18.57 7.27 -40.84
N PRO A 348 -17.53 6.42 -40.82
CA PRO A 348 -17.67 4.96 -40.76
C PRO A 348 -18.12 4.44 -39.38
N ASP A 349 -18.16 5.32 -38.38
CA ASP A 349 -18.59 5.07 -37.01
C ASP A 349 -20.11 4.91 -36.86
N ILE A 350 -20.90 5.46 -37.80
CA ILE A 350 -22.36 5.43 -37.74
C ILE A 350 -22.89 4.11 -38.30
N LEU A 351 -23.32 3.22 -37.41
CA LEU A 351 -23.83 1.88 -37.73
C LEU A 351 -25.33 1.78 -37.41
N HIS A 352 -25.81 2.48 -36.37
CA HIS A 352 -27.14 2.38 -35.81
C HIS A 352 -27.75 3.76 -35.48
N GLN A 353 -29.06 3.82 -35.24
CA GLN A 353 -29.75 5.09 -34.94
C GLN A 353 -29.33 5.74 -33.61
N CYS A 354 -28.67 4.99 -32.71
CA CYS A 354 -28.09 5.55 -31.49
C CYS A 354 -26.91 6.48 -31.77
N ASP A 355 -26.11 6.21 -32.80
CA ASP A 355 -24.92 7.01 -33.12
C ASP A 355 -25.34 8.38 -33.69
N ILE A 356 -26.46 8.39 -34.41
CA ILE A 356 -27.12 9.61 -34.91
C ILE A 356 -27.76 10.39 -33.75
N MET A 357 -28.33 9.71 -32.75
CA MET A 357 -28.85 10.32 -31.52
C MET A 357 -27.72 10.94 -30.67
N GLU A 358 -26.55 10.29 -30.61
CA GLU A 358 -25.35 10.81 -29.94
C GLU A 358 -24.87 12.11 -30.60
N ASP A 359 -24.71 12.12 -31.93
CA ASP A 359 -24.36 13.29 -32.72
C ASP A 359 -25.35 14.47 -32.48
N ILE A 360 -26.66 14.19 -32.43
CA ILE A 360 -27.70 15.20 -32.12
C ILE A 360 -27.52 15.75 -30.70
N ALA A 361 -27.22 14.90 -29.72
CA ALA A 361 -26.99 15.32 -28.35
C ALA A 361 -25.70 16.17 -28.22
N ILE A 362 -24.64 15.85 -28.97
CA ILE A 362 -23.41 16.67 -29.05
C ILE A 362 -23.73 18.02 -29.70
N ALA A 363 -24.40 18.05 -30.85
CA ALA A 363 -24.79 19.28 -31.55
C ALA A 363 -25.72 20.20 -30.74
N TYR A 364 -26.53 19.63 -29.86
CA TYR A 364 -27.37 20.35 -28.89
C TYR A 364 -26.59 20.84 -27.67
N GLY A 365 -25.50 20.15 -27.32
CA GLY A 365 -24.68 20.36 -26.13
C GLY A 365 -25.22 19.60 -24.92
N TYR A 366 -24.43 18.65 -24.39
CA TYR A 366 -24.82 17.83 -23.24
C TYR A 366 -25.18 18.66 -21.99
N ASN A 367 -24.53 19.80 -21.80
CA ASN A 367 -24.80 20.72 -20.69
C ASN A 367 -26.16 21.44 -20.81
N CYS A 368 -26.74 21.52 -22.02
CA CYS A 368 -28.05 22.09 -22.27
C CYS A 368 -29.19 21.10 -22.00
N LEU A 369 -28.91 19.78 -21.92
CA LEU A 369 -29.91 18.75 -21.67
C LEU A 369 -30.49 18.88 -20.25
N LYS A 370 -31.82 18.83 -20.16
CA LYS A 370 -32.53 18.96 -18.88
C LYS A 370 -32.32 17.71 -18.03
N LYS A 371 -31.55 17.86 -16.94
CA LYS A 371 -31.37 16.81 -15.93
C LYS A 371 -32.72 16.44 -15.31
N THR A 372 -33.12 15.17 -15.46
CA THR A 372 -34.33 14.60 -14.88
C THR A 372 -33.98 13.48 -13.90
N PHE A 373 -34.87 13.21 -12.95
CA PHE A 373 -34.80 12.01 -12.11
C PHE A 373 -35.72 10.92 -12.67
N PRO A 374 -35.33 9.64 -12.61
CA PRO A 374 -36.15 8.53 -13.09
C PRO A 374 -37.32 8.27 -12.13
N ASN A 375 -38.41 9.01 -12.29
CA ASN A 375 -39.61 8.97 -11.42
C ASN A 375 -40.33 7.60 -11.35
N LYS A 376 -39.90 6.59 -12.10
CA LYS A 376 -40.54 5.26 -12.21
C LYS A 376 -39.80 4.14 -11.46
N ILE A 377 -38.62 4.40 -10.88
CA ILE A 377 -37.77 3.35 -10.29
C ILE A 377 -37.58 3.58 -8.78
N ILE A 378 -38.52 3.07 -7.98
CA ILE A 378 -38.34 2.95 -6.52
C ILE A 378 -37.82 1.55 -6.24
N THR A 379 -36.50 1.38 -6.17
CA THR A 379 -35.86 0.12 -5.78
C THR A 379 -35.42 0.16 -4.32
N ILE A 380 -35.64 -0.95 -3.60
CA ILE A 380 -35.17 -1.11 -2.21
C ILE A 380 -33.81 -1.81 -2.25
N GLY A 381 -32.74 -1.05 -2.05
CA GLY A 381 -31.38 -1.61 -1.93
C GLY A 381 -31.26 -2.55 -0.72
N LYS A 382 -30.66 -3.72 -0.92
CA LYS A 382 -30.29 -4.66 0.16
C LYS A 382 -28.77 -4.91 0.10
N PRO A 383 -28.04 -4.85 1.23
CA PRO A 383 -26.63 -5.19 1.25
C PRO A 383 -26.42 -6.69 1.08
N LEU A 384 -25.38 -7.10 0.36
CA LEU A 384 -24.95 -8.49 0.30
C LEU A 384 -24.58 -8.98 1.72
N PRO A 385 -25.16 -10.09 2.23
CA PRO A 385 -24.93 -10.54 3.61
C PRO A 385 -23.44 -10.75 3.96
N LEU A 386 -22.65 -11.26 3.01
CA LEU A 386 -21.21 -11.47 3.16
C LEU A 386 -20.44 -10.15 3.40
N ASN A 387 -20.78 -9.09 2.66
CA ASN A 387 -20.13 -7.78 2.85
C ASN A 387 -20.57 -7.16 4.19
N LYS A 388 -21.86 -7.26 4.54
CA LYS A 388 -22.35 -6.82 5.85
C LYS A 388 -21.65 -7.51 7.02
N LEU A 389 -21.39 -8.82 6.92
CA LEU A 389 -20.60 -9.58 7.90
C LEU A 389 -19.14 -9.11 7.92
N THR A 390 -18.54 -8.90 6.74
CA THR A 390 -17.17 -8.39 6.60
C THR A 390 -17.00 -7.05 7.33
N ASP A 391 -17.95 -6.12 7.14
CA ASP A 391 -17.89 -4.78 7.73
C ASP A 391 -18.08 -4.78 9.25
N ILE A 392 -18.89 -5.71 9.79
CA ILE A 392 -18.98 -5.94 11.25
C ILE A 392 -17.63 -6.40 11.80
N ILE A 393 -16.98 -7.37 11.14
CA ILE A 393 -15.68 -7.89 11.59
C ILE A 393 -14.59 -6.80 11.52
N ARG A 394 -14.57 -5.98 10.46
CA ARG A 394 -13.67 -4.81 10.34
C ARG A 394 -13.86 -3.81 11.47
N MET A 395 -15.12 -3.47 11.77
CA MET A 395 -15.46 -2.55 12.85
C MET A 395 -14.93 -3.06 14.20
N GLU A 396 -15.16 -4.34 14.52
CA GLU A 396 -14.73 -4.94 15.78
C GLU A 396 -13.21 -5.07 15.92
N CYS A 397 -12.50 -5.41 14.83
CA CYS A 397 -11.03 -5.42 14.85
C CYS A 397 -10.47 -4.01 15.08
N SER A 398 -11.07 -3.00 14.44
CA SER A 398 -10.71 -1.59 14.61
C SER A 398 -10.98 -1.11 16.04
N MET A 399 -12.13 -1.47 16.63
CA MET A 399 -12.46 -1.17 18.03
C MET A 399 -11.56 -1.90 19.03
N ALA A 400 -11.03 -3.08 18.67
CA ALA A 400 -10.00 -3.79 19.45
C ALA A 400 -8.59 -3.17 19.30
N GLY A 401 -8.45 -2.06 18.59
CA GLY A 401 -7.18 -1.34 18.41
C GLY A 401 -6.22 -2.00 17.42
N TRP A 402 -6.75 -2.62 16.37
CA TRP A 402 -5.98 -3.13 15.24
C TRP A 402 -6.19 -2.25 14.00
N SER A 403 -5.17 -2.13 13.15
CA SER A 403 -5.24 -1.36 11.91
C SER A 403 -5.58 -2.26 10.72
N GLU A 404 -6.58 -1.90 9.91
CA GLU A 404 -6.85 -2.61 8.66
C GLU A 404 -5.76 -2.30 7.64
N VAL A 405 -5.35 -3.31 6.88
CA VAL A 405 -4.41 -3.17 5.75
C VAL A 405 -5.00 -3.83 4.51
N MET A 406 -4.57 -3.35 3.34
CA MET A 406 -4.99 -3.87 2.04
C MET A 406 -3.74 -4.29 1.26
N SER A 407 -3.47 -5.60 1.22
CA SER A 407 -2.35 -6.13 0.43
C SER A 407 -2.74 -6.40 -1.03
N LEU A 408 -1.74 -6.50 -1.90
CA LEU A 408 -1.95 -6.86 -3.30
C LEU A 408 -2.51 -8.28 -3.42
N ILE A 409 -3.38 -8.50 -4.41
CA ILE A 409 -4.01 -9.81 -4.68
C ILE A 409 -3.03 -10.75 -5.40
N LEU A 410 -2.08 -10.21 -6.15
CA LEU A 410 -1.06 -10.96 -6.88
C LEU A 410 0.21 -11.11 -6.03
N SER A 411 0.84 -12.28 -6.12
CA SER A 411 2.08 -12.63 -5.42
C SER A 411 2.97 -13.54 -6.26
N SER A 412 4.25 -13.66 -5.90
CA SER A 412 5.10 -14.70 -6.50
C SER A 412 4.70 -16.09 -5.99
N HIS A 413 5.03 -17.13 -6.76
CA HIS A 413 4.77 -18.52 -6.34
C HIS A 413 5.53 -18.87 -5.05
N ASP A 414 6.80 -18.47 -4.98
CA ASP A 414 7.69 -18.68 -3.82
C ASP A 414 7.11 -18.06 -2.53
N GLU A 415 6.54 -16.85 -2.59
CA GLU A 415 5.95 -16.17 -1.41
C GLU A 415 4.66 -16.82 -0.91
N ASN A 416 3.85 -17.38 -1.83
CA ASN A 416 2.57 -17.98 -1.49
C ASN A 416 2.71 -19.42 -0.94
N PHE A 417 3.82 -20.11 -1.24
CA PHE A 417 4.06 -21.50 -0.83
C PHE A 417 5.38 -21.69 -0.06
N LYS A 418 6.51 -21.63 -0.78
CA LYS A 418 7.85 -21.98 -0.29
C LYS A 418 8.28 -21.17 0.93
N TYR A 419 8.03 -19.86 0.93
CA TYR A 419 8.39 -18.97 2.06
C TYR A 419 7.52 -19.23 3.30
N LEU A 420 6.30 -19.75 3.12
CA LEU A 420 5.42 -20.20 4.20
C LEU A 420 5.77 -21.64 4.66
N GLY A 421 6.75 -22.30 4.04
CA GLY A 421 7.09 -23.70 4.31
C GLY A 421 6.05 -24.70 3.82
N LYS A 422 5.24 -24.34 2.81
CA LYS A 422 4.18 -25.17 2.24
C LYS A 422 4.55 -25.68 0.84
N THR A 423 4.06 -26.86 0.51
CA THR A 423 4.05 -27.39 -0.86
C THR A 423 2.96 -26.70 -1.68
N ASP A 424 3.10 -26.71 -3.00
CA ASP A 424 2.01 -26.30 -3.89
C ASP A 424 1.00 -27.43 -4.04
N ASP A 425 -0.20 -27.21 -3.51
CA ASP A 425 -1.33 -28.14 -3.57
C ASP A 425 -2.08 -28.07 -4.93
N SER A 426 -1.54 -27.37 -5.93
CA SER A 426 -2.14 -27.11 -7.26
C SER A 426 -3.48 -26.34 -7.22
N LEU A 427 -3.77 -25.67 -6.10
CA LEU A 427 -4.98 -24.88 -5.87
C LEU A 427 -4.82 -23.38 -6.20
N ALA A 428 -3.59 -22.90 -6.45
CA ALA A 428 -3.36 -21.51 -6.85
C ALA A 428 -3.69 -21.28 -8.32
N VAL A 429 -4.23 -20.11 -8.65
CA VAL A 429 -4.43 -19.65 -10.02
C VAL A 429 -3.13 -18.98 -10.50
N ILE A 430 -2.57 -19.49 -11.59
CA ILE A 430 -1.32 -19.02 -12.19
C ILE A 430 -1.64 -18.11 -13.38
N LEU A 431 -0.97 -16.97 -13.49
CA LEU A 431 -1.08 -16.06 -14.62
C LEU A 431 -0.14 -16.48 -15.76
N GLU A 432 -0.65 -16.53 -16.98
CA GLU A 432 0.09 -16.99 -18.17
C GLU A 432 1.23 -16.05 -18.56
N ASN A 433 0.96 -14.73 -18.61
CA ASN A 433 1.89 -13.71 -19.09
C ASN A 433 2.12 -12.60 -18.04
N PRO A 434 2.74 -12.92 -16.88
CA PRO A 434 2.96 -11.96 -15.81
C PRO A 434 4.09 -10.98 -16.16
N LYS A 435 3.85 -9.67 -16.02
CA LYS A 435 4.86 -8.63 -16.30
C LYS A 435 6.08 -8.66 -15.36
N THR A 436 5.91 -9.20 -14.15
CA THR A 436 6.96 -9.31 -13.13
C THR A 436 6.83 -10.65 -12.41
N ALA A 437 7.94 -11.17 -11.86
CA ALA A 437 7.94 -12.41 -11.08
C ALA A 437 7.10 -12.30 -9.79
N GLU A 438 6.85 -11.08 -9.29
CA GLU A 438 5.98 -10.82 -8.14
C GLU A 438 4.50 -11.04 -8.43
N TYR A 439 4.09 -11.20 -9.70
CA TYR A 439 2.70 -11.35 -10.12
C TYR A 439 2.45 -12.70 -10.83
N GLN A 440 3.10 -13.78 -10.40
CA GLN A 440 2.94 -15.11 -10.99
C GLN A 440 1.61 -15.77 -10.61
N VAL A 441 1.15 -15.62 -9.36
CA VAL A 441 -0.03 -16.30 -8.85
C VAL A 441 -0.99 -15.35 -8.15
N VAL A 442 -2.27 -15.69 -8.19
CA VAL A 442 -3.29 -15.07 -7.36
C VAL A 442 -3.20 -15.66 -5.96
N ARG A 443 -3.14 -14.81 -4.93
CA ARG A 443 -2.92 -15.24 -3.54
C ARG A 443 -3.98 -16.25 -3.08
N THR A 444 -3.54 -17.32 -2.42
CA THR A 444 -4.44 -18.32 -1.78
C THR A 444 -4.62 -18.04 -0.28
N THR A 445 -3.84 -17.11 0.28
CA THR A 445 -3.88 -16.68 1.68
C THR A 445 -3.51 -15.19 1.81
N LEU A 446 -3.97 -14.53 2.87
CA LEU A 446 -3.67 -13.11 3.15
C LEU A 446 -2.32 -12.90 3.87
N ILE A 447 -1.71 -13.97 4.37
CA ILE A 447 -0.54 -13.88 5.27
C ILE A 447 0.71 -13.29 4.59
N PRO A 448 1.09 -13.67 3.34
CA PRO A 448 2.21 -13.04 2.66
C PRO A 448 2.05 -11.51 2.56
N GLY A 449 0.82 -11.04 2.34
CA GLY A 449 0.48 -9.62 2.34
C GLY A 449 0.75 -8.94 3.68
N LEU A 450 0.21 -9.51 4.77
CA LEU A 450 0.48 -9.02 6.13
C LEU A 450 1.98 -9.01 6.48
N LEU A 451 2.72 -10.05 6.09
CA LEU A 451 4.16 -10.15 6.35
C LEU A 451 4.96 -9.12 5.54
N LYS A 452 4.62 -8.88 4.27
CA LYS A 452 5.18 -7.76 3.49
C LYS A 452 4.89 -6.42 4.16
N THR A 453 3.66 -6.17 4.63
CA THR A 453 3.33 -4.92 5.33
C THR A 453 4.15 -4.74 6.61
N ILE A 454 4.37 -5.80 7.40
CA ILE A 454 5.29 -5.75 8.56
C ILE A 454 6.74 -5.52 8.10
N ARG A 455 7.17 -6.12 6.98
CA ARG A 455 8.51 -5.98 6.43
C ARG A 455 8.83 -4.52 6.06
N GLU A 456 7.91 -3.83 5.40
CA GLU A 456 8.10 -2.40 5.06
C GLU A 456 8.00 -1.51 6.30
N ASN A 457 7.16 -1.87 7.28
CA ASN A 457 6.93 -1.09 8.50
C ASN A 457 7.85 -1.46 9.68
N LYS A 458 8.97 -2.17 9.47
CA LYS A 458 9.95 -2.54 10.54
C LYS A 458 10.44 -1.36 11.39
N LYS A 459 10.42 -0.14 10.85
CA LYS A 459 10.83 1.11 11.53
C LYS A 459 9.76 1.68 12.46
N HIS A 460 8.52 1.22 12.36
CA HIS A 460 7.40 1.73 13.15
C HIS A 460 7.51 1.33 14.62
N SER A 461 6.90 2.10 15.52
CA SER A 461 6.83 1.76 16.94
C SER A 461 6.10 0.43 17.16
N LEU A 462 6.69 -0.43 18.00
CA LEU A 462 6.08 -1.69 18.43
C LEU A 462 5.09 -1.44 19.58
N PRO A 463 4.01 -2.23 19.70
CA PRO A 463 3.63 -3.35 18.84
C PRO A 463 2.87 -2.94 17.58
N ILE A 464 3.16 -3.61 16.46
CA ILE A 464 2.37 -3.49 15.23
C ILE A 464 1.21 -4.49 15.32
N LYS A 465 -0.02 -4.00 15.11
CA LYS A 465 -1.27 -4.77 15.13
C LYS A 465 -2.02 -4.54 13.82
N ILE A 466 -1.95 -5.49 12.89
CA ILE A 466 -2.60 -5.36 11.57
C ILE A 466 -3.55 -6.51 11.28
N PHE A 467 -4.61 -6.24 10.54
CA PHE A 467 -5.54 -7.24 10.03
C PHE A 467 -5.99 -6.92 8.60
N GLU A 468 -6.41 -7.93 7.85
CA GLU A 468 -7.00 -7.77 6.52
C GLU A 468 -8.24 -8.66 6.40
N VAL A 469 -9.31 -8.12 5.80
CA VAL A 469 -10.52 -8.88 5.45
C VAL A 469 -10.77 -8.71 3.96
N SER A 470 -10.45 -9.73 3.18
CA SER A 470 -10.43 -9.66 1.72
C SER A 470 -10.50 -11.04 1.08
N ASP A 471 -10.74 -11.07 -0.23
CA ASP A 471 -10.84 -12.31 -0.99
C ASP A 471 -9.46 -12.89 -1.33
N VAL A 472 -9.41 -14.22 -1.33
CA VAL A 472 -8.39 -15.06 -1.96
C VAL A 472 -9.06 -15.89 -3.05
N VAL A 473 -8.28 -16.35 -4.03
CA VAL A 473 -8.80 -17.16 -5.14
C VAL A 473 -8.23 -18.56 -5.05
N LEU A 474 -9.09 -19.55 -5.17
CA LEU A 474 -8.74 -20.97 -5.19
C LEU A 474 -9.29 -21.59 -6.47
N ARG A 475 -8.53 -22.49 -7.10
CA ARG A 475 -9.07 -23.34 -8.17
C ARG A 475 -10.18 -24.23 -7.62
N ASN A 476 -11.29 -24.34 -8.35
CA ASN A 476 -12.40 -25.24 -8.07
C ASN A 476 -13.01 -25.68 -9.41
N ASP A 477 -12.76 -26.93 -9.82
CA ASP A 477 -13.18 -27.43 -11.14
C ASP A 477 -14.72 -27.59 -11.29
N ASN A 478 -15.48 -27.36 -10.21
CA ASN A 478 -16.95 -27.39 -10.21
C ASN A 478 -17.62 -26.02 -10.49
N GLU A 479 -16.86 -24.93 -10.59
CA GLU A 479 -17.39 -23.58 -10.89
C GLU A 479 -17.22 -23.27 -12.38
N GLU A 480 -18.10 -22.45 -12.97
CA GLU A 480 -18.06 -22.05 -14.39
C GLU A 480 -16.69 -21.47 -14.82
N THR A 481 -16.01 -20.74 -13.93
CA THR A 481 -14.70 -20.12 -14.20
C THR A 481 -13.52 -21.00 -13.76
N PHE A 482 -13.77 -22.24 -13.33
CA PHE A 482 -12.82 -23.14 -12.67
C PHE A 482 -12.14 -22.55 -11.41
N CYS A 483 -12.68 -21.44 -10.89
CA CYS A 483 -12.12 -20.64 -9.80
C CYS A 483 -13.22 -20.24 -8.81
N LYS A 484 -12.88 -20.16 -7.53
CA LYS A 484 -13.77 -19.72 -6.45
C LYS A 484 -13.11 -18.65 -5.59
N ASN A 485 -13.77 -17.51 -5.44
CA ASN A 485 -13.38 -16.47 -4.50
C ASN A 485 -13.82 -16.84 -3.08
N LYS A 486 -12.93 -16.64 -2.10
CA LYS A 486 -13.20 -16.93 -0.68
C LYS A 486 -12.80 -15.72 0.17
N ARG A 487 -13.77 -15.11 0.84
CA ARG A 487 -13.53 -14.05 1.83
C ARG A 487 -12.79 -14.65 3.03
N LEU A 488 -11.54 -14.25 3.23
CA LEU A 488 -10.78 -14.58 4.42
C LEU A 488 -10.64 -13.36 5.33
N TRP A 489 -10.44 -13.66 6.60
CA TRP A 489 -10.01 -12.73 7.63
C TRP A 489 -8.66 -13.25 8.14
N SER A 490 -7.69 -12.36 8.34
CA SER A 490 -6.38 -12.70 8.92
C SER A 490 -5.81 -11.52 9.70
N ALA A 491 -5.06 -11.81 10.76
CA ALA A 491 -4.47 -10.81 11.64
C ALA A 491 -3.05 -11.20 12.05
N ALA A 492 -2.16 -10.21 12.13
CA ALA A 492 -0.76 -10.36 12.49
C ALA A 492 -0.35 -9.36 13.59
N TYR A 493 0.27 -9.90 14.65
CA TYR A 493 0.82 -9.15 15.77
C TYR A 493 2.35 -9.24 15.72
N PHE A 494 3.03 -8.10 15.78
CA PHE A 494 4.49 -8.05 15.80
C PHE A 494 5.00 -7.15 16.93
N SER A 495 5.85 -7.71 17.79
CA SER A 495 6.30 -7.08 19.04
C SER A 495 7.60 -7.72 19.55
N ASN A 496 8.12 -7.21 20.66
CA ASN A 496 9.22 -7.80 21.42
C ASN A 496 8.83 -9.10 22.15
N THR A 497 7.53 -9.36 22.31
CA THR A 497 6.94 -10.57 22.88
C THR A 497 6.12 -11.30 21.83
N SER A 498 5.77 -12.55 22.11
CA SER A 498 4.95 -13.35 21.21
C SER A 498 3.55 -12.77 21.03
N GLY A 499 2.75 -12.58 22.08
CA GLY A 499 1.36 -12.17 21.91
C GLY A 499 0.43 -13.33 21.51
N PHE A 500 0.76 -14.55 21.94
CA PHE A 500 -0.11 -15.74 22.00
C PHE A 500 -1.57 -15.39 22.28
N GLU A 501 -1.71 -15.01 23.53
CA GLU A 501 -2.87 -14.52 24.25
C GLU A 501 -3.56 -13.31 23.60
N ILE A 502 -2.82 -12.44 22.88
CA ILE A 502 -3.40 -11.23 22.25
C ILE A 502 -4.19 -11.61 21.00
N ILE A 503 -3.62 -12.51 20.18
CA ILE A 503 -4.27 -13.03 18.98
C ILE A 503 -5.42 -13.98 19.33
N HIS A 504 -5.23 -14.81 20.36
CA HIS A 504 -6.30 -15.63 20.94
C HIS A 504 -7.44 -14.77 21.49
N GLY A 505 -7.13 -13.67 22.19
CA GLY A 505 -8.12 -12.72 22.68
C GLY A 505 -8.89 -12.00 21.56
N LEU A 506 -8.26 -11.75 20.41
CA LEU A 506 -8.95 -11.20 19.24
C LEU A 506 -9.92 -12.22 18.62
N LEU A 507 -9.52 -13.50 18.51
CA LEU A 507 -10.43 -14.59 18.10
C LEU A 507 -11.65 -14.64 19.02
N ASP A 508 -11.43 -14.75 20.32
CA ASP A 508 -12.48 -14.88 21.33
C ASP A 508 -13.42 -13.65 21.31
N ARG A 509 -12.88 -12.43 21.09
CA ARG A 509 -13.67 -11.19 20.91
C ARG A 509 -14.55 -11.25 19.66
N ILE A 510 -14.02 -11.66 18.51
CA ILE A 510 -14.77 -11.73 17.25
C ILE A 510 -15.89 -12.79 17.38
N MET A 511 -15.59 -13.97 17.94
CA MET A 511 -16.60 -15.01 18.13
C MET A 511 -17.71 -14.57 19.09
N SER A 512 -17.36 -13.91 20.20
CA SER A 512 -18.35 -13.33 21.11
C SER A 512 -19.26 -12.29 20.44
N MET A 513 -18.70 -11.44 19.55
CA MET A 513 -19.47 -10.47 18.77
C MET A 513 -20.37 -11.10 17.70
N LEU A 514 -19.99 -12.28 17.19
CA LEU A 514 -20.82 -13.13 16.33
C LEU A 514 -21.78 -14.02 17.14
N SER A 515 -21.99 -13.74 18.43
CA SER A 515 -22.84 -14.50 19.36
C SER A 515 -22.49 -16.00 19.43
N THR A 516 -21.24 -16.35 19.14
CA THR A 516 -20.75 -17.72 19.11
C THR A 516 -19.99 -18.02 20.40
N ASN A 517 -20.55 -18.90 21.24
CA ASN A 517 -19.95 -19.26 22.53
C ASN A 517 -18.78 -20.24 22.36
N LYS A 518 -17.87 -20.22 23.33
CA LYS A 518 -16.76 -21.18 23.41
C LYS A 518 -17.26 -22.48 24.02
N VAL A 519 -17.09 -23.60 23.33
CA VAL A 519 -17.58 -24.92 23.77
C VAL A 519 -16.41 -25.88 23.98
N ALA A 520 -16.63 -26.93 24.77
CA ALA A 520 -15.71 -28.07 24.79
C ALA A 520 -15.88 -28.88 23.48
N PRO A 521 -14.82 -29.54 22.95
CA PRO A 521 -14.94 -30.39 21.77
C PRO A 521 -16.04 -31.46 21.93
N GLU A 522 -16.13 -31.99 23.16
CA GLU A 522 -17.07 -33.04 23.60
C GLU A 522 -18.51 -32.56 23.83
N SER A 523 -18.73 -31.23 23.96
CA SER A 523 -20.09 -30.70 24.04
C SER A 523 -20.81 -30.90 22.70
N LYS A 524 -22.15 -31.02 22.72
CA LYS A 524 -22.99 -30.97 21.51
C LYS A 524 -23.50 -29.55 21.20
N ASP A 525 -23.23 -28.57 22.05
CA ASP A 525 -23.73 -27.21 21.88
C ASP A 525 -23.14 -26.54 20.62
N PRO A 526 -23.89 -25.65 19.94
CA PRO A 526 -23.36 -24.82 18.87
C PRO A 526 -22.39 -23.79 19.44
N GLY A 527 -21.26 -23.59 18.77
CA GLY A 527 -20.16 -22.79 19.28
C GLY A 527 -18.83 -23.09 18.61
N TYR A 528 -17.75 -22.46 19.09
CA TYR A 528 -16.40 -22.68 18.59
C TYR A 528 -15.50 -23.32 19.66
N TRP A 529 -14.52 -24.12 19.22
CA TRP A 529 -13.46 -24.65 20.05
C TRP A 529 -12.12 -24.62 19.34
N ILE A 530 -11.06 -24.93 20.08
CA ILE A 530 -9.68 -24.78 19.65
C ILE A 530 -8.92 -26.06 20.01
N GLU A 531 -8.34 -26.72 19.00
CA GLU A 531 -7.53 -27.94 19.15
C GLU A 531 -6.06 -27.66 18.83
N CYS A 532 -5.10 -28.44 19.33
CA CYS A 532 -3.70 -28.28 18.94
C CYS A 532 -3.44 -28.85 17.52
N LEU A 533 -2.59 -28.19 16.74
CA LEU A 533 -2.20 -28.58 15.38
C LEU A 533 -0.68 -28.47 15.19
N GLU A 534 -0.09 -29.35 14.38
CA GLU A 534 1.24 -29.13 13.79
C GLU A 534 1.09 -28.75 12.31
N ASP A 535 1.68 -27.63 11.90
CA ASP A 535 1.76 -27.14 10.51
C ASP A 535 3.17 -26.54 10.31
N SER A 536 3.80 -26.77 9.16
CA SER A 536 5.19 -26.39 8.87
C SER A 536 5.42 -24.87 8.82
N MET A 537 4.37 -24.10 8.58
CA MET A 537 4.40 -22.65 8.66
C MET A 537 4.59 -22.14 10.09
N PHE A 538 4.42 -23.03 11.09
CA PHE A 538 4.34 -22.70 12.49
C PHE A 538 5.46 -23.33 13.34
N LEU A 539 5.70 -22.81 14.55
CA LEU A 539 6.49 -23.58 15.55
C LEU A 539 5.60 -24.62 16.23
N LYS A 540 6.19 -25.80 16.45
CA LYS A 540 5.56 -26.97 17.03
C LYS A 540 4.97 -26.73 18.43
N GLY A 541 3.90 -27.47 18.74
CA GLY A 541 3.19 -27.43 20.02
C GLY A 541 2.45 -26.12 20.34
N ARG A 542 2.51 -25.14 19.43
CA ARG A 542 1.93 -23.80 19.57
C ARG A 542 1.33 -23.31 18.27
N CYS A 543 0.80 -24.25 17.51
CA CYS A 543 -0.28 -24.01 16.55
C CYS A 543 -1.53 -24.74 17.03
N ALA A 544 -2.66 -24.21 16.62
CA ALA A 544 -3.98 -24.62 16.98
C ALA A 544 -4.90 -24.56 15.77
N LYS A 545 -6.07 -25.19 15.85
CA LYS A 545 -7.11 -25.24 14.83
C LYS A 545 -8.42 -24.80 15.45
N VAL A 546 -9.08 -23.83 14.84
CA VAL A 546 -10.36 -23.28 15.27
C VAL A 546 -11.45 -24.01 14.51
N PHE A 547 -12.34 -24.67 15.24
CA PHE A 547 -13.54 -25.29 14.69
C PHE A 547 -14.78 -24.53 15.15
N LEU A 548 -15.83 -24.59 14.33
CA LEU A 548 -17.15 -24.04 14.56
C LEU A 548 -18.18 -25.15 14.34
N ARG A 549 -19.09 -25.32 15.28
CA ARG A 549 -20.27 -26.18 15.15
C ARG A 549 -21.50 -25.31 14.98
N PHE A 550 -22.22 -25.53 13.89
CA PHE A 550 -23.51 -24.89 13.61
C PHE A 550 -24.66 -25.64 14.31
N GLU A 551 -25.84 -25.02 14.40
CA GLU A 551 -27.03 -25.60 15.05
C GLU A 551 -27.48 -26.93 14.42
N ASN A 552 -27.18 -27.15 13.15
CA ASN A 552 -27.40 -28.41 12.42
C ASN A 552 -26.33 -29.49 12.70
N MET A 553 -25.50 -29.32 13.73
CA MET A 553 -24.37 -30.18 14.10
C MET A 553 -23.27 -30.31 13.03
N LEU A 554 -23.29 -29.48 11.98
CA LEU A 554 -22.21 -29.43 10.98
C LEU A 554 -20.95 -28.89 11.66
N GLU A 555 -19.92 -29.73 11.75
CA GLU A 555 -18.62 -29.37 12.31
C GLU A 555 -17.65 -28.93 11.23
N VAL A 556 -17.11 -27.74 11.44
CA VAL A 556 -16.41 -27.01 10.40
C VAL A 556 -15.11 -26.52 10.98
N ASN A 557 -13.99 -26.99 10.43
CA ASN A 557 -12.77 -26.20 10.56
C ASN A 557 -13.06 -24.81 10.02
N ILE A 558 -12.86 -23.77 10.82
CA ILE A 558 -12.92 -22.39 10.36
C ILE A 558 -11.55 -21.74 10.25
N GLY A 559 -10.51 -22.27 10.91
CA GLY A 559 -9.17 -21.71 10.88
C GLY A 559 -8.10 -22.43 11.68
N ILE A 560 -6.90 -21.84 11.72
CA ILE A 560 -5.73 -22.29 12.50
C ILE A 560 -5.03 -21.10 13.16
N PHE A 561 -4.29 -21.25 14.26
CA PHE A 561 -3.40 -20.19 14.73
C PHE A 561 -2.25 -20.59 15.67
N GLY A 562 -1.13 -19.86 15.63
CA GLY A 562 0.12 -20.18 16.36
C GLY A 562 1.37 -19.48 15.82
N ILE A 563 2.53 -19.36 16.46
CA ILE A 563 3.68 -18.60 15.85
C ILE A 563 4.00 -19.05 14.44
N LEU A 564 4.42 -18.07 13.64
CA LEU A 564 5.22 -18.28 12.44
C LEU A 564 6.55 -18.94 12.83
N HIS A 565 6.92 -19.98 12.10
CA HIS A 565 8.22 -20.62 12.25
C HIS A 565 9.34 -19.60 11.95
N PRO A 566 10.48 -19.58 12.68
CA PRO A 566 11.56 -18.63 12.44
C PRO A 566 12.10 -18.61 10.99
N ASN A 567 12.01 -19.74 10.28
CA ASN A 567 12.36 -19.82 8.85
C ASN A 567 11.43 -18.97 7.96
N VAL A 568 10.13 -18.91 8.27
CA VAL A 568 9.16 -18.08 7.54
C VAL A 568 9.48 -16.60 7.78
N LEU A 569 9.71 -16.20 9.03
CA LEU A 569 10.12 -14.83 9.35
C LEU A 569 11.42 -14.44 8.62
N LYS A 570 12.40 -15.36 8.57
CA LYS A 570 13.65 -15.16 7.82
C LYS A 570 13.41 -15.01 6.30
N ALA A 571 12.51 -15.79 5.71
CA ALA A 571 12.17 -15.70 4.28
C ALA A 571 11.49 -14.37 3.91
N PHE A 572 10.68 -13.81 4.81
CA PHE A 572 10.12 -12.45 4.67
C PHE A 572 11.03 -11.34 5.27
N GLU A 573 12.29 -11.67 5.58
CA GLU A 573 13.31 -10.77 6.14
C GLU A 573 12.93 -10.06 7.47
N ILE A 574 11.93 -10.57 8.19
CA ILE A 574 11.45 -9.98 9.44
C ILE A 574 12.45 -10.33 10.56
N PRO A 575 13.02 -9.33 11.26
CA PRO A 575 14.10 -9.56 12.22
C PRO A 575 13.62 -10.35 13.44
N PHE A 576 14.34 -11.42 13.78
CA PHE A 576 14.09 -12.20 14.98
C PHE A 576 14.69 -11.52 16.21
N ILE A 577 13.85 -10.99 17.11
CA ILE A 577 14.29 -10.32 18.34
C ILE A 577 14.69 -11.35 19.41
N SER A 578 15.84 -12.00 19.20
CA SER A 578 16.61 -12.62 20.29
C SER A 578 17.28 -11.51 21.09
N ARG A 579 16.89 -11.32 22.36
CA ARG A 579 17.48 -10.29 23.23
C ARG A 579 18.93 -10.63 23.57
N THR A 580 19.87 -9.96 22.90
CA THR A 580 21.32 -10.21 22.98
C THR A 580 22.09 -9.21 23.86
N ARG A 581 21.49 -8.75 24.97
CA ARG A 581 22.18 -7.83 25.91
C ARG A 581 23.28 -8.57 26.72
N LYS A 582 24.44 -7.92 26.88
CA LYS A 582 25.49 -8.29 27.85
C LYS A 582 25.36 -7.37 29.08
N ILE A 583 25.44 -7.88 30.31
CA ILE A 583 24.99 -7.16 31.52
C ILE A 583 25.83 -7.43 32.77
N LEU A 584 25.92 -6.45 33.67
CA LEU A 584 26.52 -6.55 35.01
C LEU A 584 25.41 -6.75 36.05
N ILE A 585 25.55 -7.76 36.92
CA ILE A 585 24.53 -8.11 37.93
C ILE A 585 25.15 -8.17 39.33
N SER A 586 24.46 -7.56 40.30
CA SER A 586 24.79 -7.62 41.73
C SER A 586 23.54 -7.87 42.59
N PRO A 587 23.60 -8.67 43.67
CA PRO A 587 22.45 -8.91 44.53
C PRO A 587 22.35 -7.86 45.65
N VAL A 588 21.13 -7.47 46.03
CA VAL A 588 20.88 -6.72 47.27
C VAL A 588 19.77 -7.43 48.03
N LEU A 589 20.15 -8.14 49.10
CA LEU A 589 19.24 -9.02 49.85
C LEU A 589 18.73 -8.39 51.16
N THR A 590 19.46 -7.43 51.72
CA THR A 590 19.11 -6.69 52.95
C THR A 590 19.47 -5.21 52.83
N ASP A 591 18.74 -4.33 53.52
CA ASP A 591 18.98 -2.87 53.50
C ASP A 591 20.42 -2.48 53.85
N SER A 592 21.08 -3.26 54.71
CA SER A 592 22.48 -3.06 55.12
C SER A 592 23.52 -3.12 53.99
N TYR A 593 23.16 -3.65 52.81
CA TYR A 593 24.04 -3.68 51.63
C TYR A 593 23.75 -2.55 50.63
N LEU A 594 22.75 -1.70 50.85
CA LEU A 594 22.42 -0.57 49.95
C LEU A 594 23.66 0.29 49.65
N ILE A 595 24.38 0.71 50.70
CA ILE A 595 25.54 1.60 50.58
C ILE A 595 26.66 0.95 49.78
N GLY A 596 26.94 -0.34 50.01
CA GLY A 596 27.91 -1.11 49.23
C GLY A 596 27.52 -1.18 47.75
N SER A 597 26.26 -1.56 47.48
CA SER A 597 25.70 -1.68 46.14
C SER A 597 25.72 -0.36 45.36
N GLN A 598 25.46 0.77 46.02
CA GLN A 598 25.56 2.09 45.42
C GLN A 598 27.01 2.44 45.07
N VAL A 599 27.96 2.22 45.99
CA VAL A 599 29.39 2.45 45.71
C VAL A 599 29.91 1.55 44.59
N LEU A 600 29.45 0.30 44.49
CA LEU A 600 29.74 -0.59 43.36
C LEU A 600 29.29 0.03 42.03
N ALA A 601 28.00 0.38 41.91
CA ALA A 601 27.44 0.96 40.69
C ALA A 601 28.10 2.30 40.31
N TRP A 602 28.35 3.17 41.29
CA TRP A 602 29.07 4.43 41.07
C TRP A 602 30.50 4.18 40.60
N SER A 603 31.24 3.26 41.24
CA SER A 603 32.61 2.91 40.84
C SER A 603 32.70 2.33 39.43
N LEU A 604 31.72 1.52 39.01
CA LEU A 604 31.61 1.00 37.64
C LEU A 604 31.40 2.14 36.63
N ARG A 605 30.52 3.10 36.94
CA ARG A 605 30.28 4.29 36.10
C ARG A 605 31.49 5.24 36.05
N ASP A 606 32.11 5.52 37.20
CA ASP A 606 33.28 6.39 37.32
C ASP A 606 34.51 5.79 36.60
N SER A 607 34.62 4.46 36.57
CA SER A 607 35.62 3.74 35.76
C SER A 607 35.33 3.75 34.24
N GLY A 608 34.17 4.28 33.82
CA GLY A 608 33.78 4.43 32.41
C GLY A 608 33.01 3.25 31.81
N SER A 609 32.47 2.32 32.61
CA SER A 609 31.66 1.21 32.07
C SER A 609 30.35 1.72 31.47
N LYS A 610 30.14 1.40 30.18
CA LYS A 610 28.92 1.73 29.42
C LYS A 610 27.91 0.57 29.38
N LYS A 611 28.15 -0.50 30.14
CA LYS A 611 27.29 -1.69 30.15
C LYS A 611 26.08 -1.47 31.03
N HIS A 612 25.03 -2.24 30.74
CA HIS A 612 23.80 -2.19 31.51
C HIS A 612 24.05 -2.74 32.92
N LEU A 613 23.61 -2.02 33.95
CA LEU A 613 23.75 -2.39 35.37
C LEU A 613 22.42 -2.88 35.91
N THR A 614 22.41 -4.02 36.60
CA THR A 614 21.18 -4.60 37.15
C THR A 614 21.34 -5.10 38.58
N ALA A 615 20.37 -4.76 39.43
CA ALA A 615 20.28 -5.29 40.78
C ALA A 615 19.31 -6.48 40.83
N LEU A 616 19.73 -7.62 41.39
CA LEU A 616 18.84 -8.69 41.82
C LEU A 616 18.39 -8.40 43.26
N VAL A 617 17.10 -8.19 43.48
CA VAL A 617 16.56 -7.81 44.80
C VAL A 617 15.47 -8.77 45.25
N THR A 618 15.26 -8.88 46.56
CA THR A 618 14.06 -9.50 47.12
C THR A 618 13.19 -8.40 47.72
N LYS A 619 12.13 -7.97 47.01
CA LYS A 619 11.25 -6.87 47.44
C LYS A 619 10.59 -7.09 48.82
N LYS A 620 10.52 -8.34 49.30
CA LYS A 620 9.99 -8.71 50.63
C LYS A 620 10.96 -8.42 51.79
N THR A 621 12.25 -8.21 51.52
CA THR A 621 13.31 -8.04 52.54
C THR A 621 14.02 -6.68 52.49
N LEU A 622 13.60 -5.78 51.59
CA LEU A 622 14.12 -4.43 51.45
C LEU A 622 13.03 -3.40 51.74
N SER A 623 13.40 -2.29 52.36
CA SER A 623 12.53 -1.13 52.53
C SER A 623 12.24 -0.40 51.21
N GLU A 624 11.11 0.31 51.13
CA GLU A 624 10.76 1.12 49.94
C GLU A 624 11.80 2.21 49.63
N SER A 625 12.43 2.79 50.67
CA SER A 625 13.53 3.74 50.53
C SER A 625 14.76 3.12 49.87
N THR A 626 15.12 1.88 50.25
CA THR A 626 16.20 1.13 49.61
C THR A 626 15.88 0.80 48.16
N LEU A 627 14.65 0.36 47.87
CA LEU A 627 14.24 0.07 46.49
C LEU A 627 14.32 1.32 45.61
N LYS A 628 13.80 2.47 46.07
CA LYS A 628 13.90 3.74 45.35
C LYS A 628 15.36 4.18 45.12
N ALA A 629 16.21 4.08 46.14
CA ALA A 629 17.62 4.43 46.02
C ALA A 629 18.39 3.53 45.04
N LEU A 630 17.97 2.27 44.89
CA LEU A 630 18.48 1.37 43.85
C LEU A 630 17.92 1.71 42.46
N GLU A 631 16.65 2.10 42.33
CA GLU A 631 16.03 2.52 41.05
C GLU A 631 16.66 3.82 40.51
N GLU A 632 17.15 4.70 41.40
CA GLU A 632 17.94 5.89 41.05
C GLU A 632 19.41 5.57 40.67
N THR A 633 19.91 4.37 40.97
CA THR A 633 21.34 4.01 40.84
C THR A 633 21.63 2.94 39.78
N TYR A 634 20.70 2.01 39.54
CA TYR A 634 20.81 0.90 38.59
C TYR A 634 19.86 1.09 37.41
N ASP A 635 20.20 0.54 36.24
CA ASP A 635 19.40 0.72 35.02
C ASP A 635 18.17 -0.22 34.96
N GLU A 636 18.22 -1.36 35.65
CA GLU A 636 17.13 -2.33 35.77
C GLU A 636 17.17 -2.99 37.17
N ILE A 637 16.02 -3.23 37.78
CA ILE A 637 15.89 -4.04 39.00
C ILE A 637 15.06 -5.29 38.70
N ILE A 638 15.58 -6.45 39.09
CA ILE A 638 14.93 -7.75 38.93
C ILE A 638 14.55 -8.27 40.31
N ASN A 639 13.26 -8.40 40.59
CA ASN A 639 12.77 -9.05 41.81
C ASN A 639 12.92 -10.57 41.72
N VAL A 640 13.47 -11.18 42.76
CA VAL A 640 13.65 -12.63 42.92
C VAL A 640 13.22 -13.09 44.30
N GLU A 641 12.73 -14.33 44.39
CA GLU A 641 12.38 -14.96 45.66
C GLU A 641 13.64 -15.43 46.40
N PRO A 642 13.69 -15.35 47.73
CA PRO A 642 14.88 -15.71 48.49
C PRO A 642 15.03 -17.23 48.57
N ILE A 643 16.23 -17.74 48.30
CA ILE A 643 16.57 -19.16 48.45
C ILE A 643 17.44 -19.32 49.69
N TYR A 644 16.96 -20.08 50.67
CA TYR A 644 17.64 -20.32 51.93
C TYR A 644 18.34 -21.68 51.97
N SER A 645 19.56 -21.71 52.50
CA SER A 645 20.24 -22.95 52.88
C SER A 645 19.57 -23.61 54.08
N LYS A 646 19.55 -24.95 54.07
CA LYS A 646 19.01 -25.80 55.14
C LYS A 646 20.10 -26.28 56.11
N ASP A 647 21.36 -26.26 55.69
CA ASP A 647 22.50 -26.80 56.45
C ASP A 647 23.07 -25.76 57.41
N ILE A 648 22.31 -25.50 58.47
CA ILE A 648 22.64 -24.52 59.50
C ILE A 648 23.96 -24.87 60.21
N ASP A 649 24.22 -26.16 60.45
CA ASP A 649 25.44 -26.64 61.14
C ASP A 649 26.73 -26.32 60.36
N LYS A 650 26.71 -26.45 59.03
CA LYS A 650 27.86 -26.10 58.17
C LYS A 650 28.11 -24.59 58.15
N LEU A 651 27.04 -23.78 58.15
CA LEU A 651 27.16 -22.32 58.23
C LEU A 651 27.68 -21.85 59.60
N HIS A 652 27.38 -22.57 60.69
CA HIS A 652 28.01 -22.34 61.99
C HIS A 652 29.49 -22.77 62.01
N LEU A 653 29.84 -23.90 61.38
CA LEU A 653 31.24 -24.32 61.21
C LEU A 653 32.06 -23.31 60.40
N LEU A 654 31.45 -22.69 59.38
CA LEU A 654 32.01 -21.57 58.60
C LEU A 654 32.11 -20.25 59.41
N GLY A 655 31.47 -20.17 60.58
CA GLY A 655 31.38 -18.94 61.39
C GLY A 655 30.53 -17.83 60.73
N ARG A 656 29.67 -18.19 59.76
CA ARG A 656 28.92 -17.25 58.91
C ARG A 656 27.43 -17.64 58.76
N PRO A 657 26.65 -17.65 59.87
CA PRO A 657 25.22 -17.94 59.81
C PRO A 657 24.41 -16.89 59.01
N ASP A 658 25.00 -15.71 58.75
CA ASP A 658 24.44 -14.65 57.91
C ASP A 658 24.33 -15.05 56.42
N LEU A 659 25.15 -16.01 55.95
CA LEU A 659 25.13 -16.47 54.56
C LEU A 659 23.94 -17.41 54.23
N ARG A 660 22.95 -17.53 55.13
CA ARG A 660 21.79 -18.43 54.95
C ARG A 660 20.99 -18.15 53.67
N CYS A 661 20.93 -16.91 53.18
CA CYS A 661 20.22 -16.54 51.94
C CYS A 661 21.10 -16.52 50.67
N SER A 662 22.37 -16.93 50.77
CA SER A 662 23.36 -16.86 49.69
C SER A 662 22.94 -17.62 48.42
N PHE A 663 22.20 -18.73 48.55
CA PHE A 663 21.66 -19.48 47.41
C PHE A 663 20.73 -18.67 46.49
N THR A 664 20.24 -17.50 46.92
CA THR A 664 19.50 -16.57 46.03
C THR A 664 20.34 -16.18 44.80
N LYS A 665 21.68 -16.25 44.90
CA LYS A 665 22.66 -16.11 43.79
C LYS A 665 22.39 -17.07 42.61
N ILE A 666 21.71 -18.21 42.82
CA ILE A 666 21.31 -19.16 41.76
C ILE A 666 20.39 -18.50 40.72
N HIS A 667 19.61 -17.47 41.07
CA HIS A 667 18.74 -16.77 40.11
C HIS A 667 19.47 -16.07 38.95
N VAL A 668 20.80 -15.90 39.02
CA VAL A 668 21.62 -15.41 37.90
C VAL A 668 21.45 -16.30 36.65
N TRP A 669 21.41 -17.63 36.81
CA TRP A 669 21.27 -18.55 35.68
C TRP A 669 19.85 -18.60 35.08
N ALA A 670 18.83 -18.14 35.82
CA ALA A 670 17.46 -18.03 35.29
C ALA A 670 17.28 -16.87 34.29
N GLN A 671 18.26 -15.97 34.15
CA GLN A 671 18.14 -14.74 33.36
C GLN A 671 18.45 -14.95 31.86
N GLU A 672 17.83 -15.94 31.21
CA GLU A 672 18.03 -16.25 29.77
C GLU A 672 17.67 -15.09 28.81
N LYS A 673 17.06 -14.01 29.31
CA LYS A 673 16.90 -12.72 28.60
C LYS A 673 18.23 -12.00 28.29
N PHE A 674 19.36 -12.50 28.78
CA PHE A 674 20.70 -11.93 28.57
C PHE A 674 21.65 -12.93 27.89
N LYS A 675 22.53 -12.45 27.01
CA LYS A 675 23.51 -13.31 26.30
C LYS A 675 24.69 -13.72 27.18
N LYS A 676 25.11 -12.84 28.09
CA LYS A 676 26.26 -13.03 28.97
C LYS A 676 26.16 -12.09 30.17
N ILE A 677 26.47 -12.61 31.36
CA ILE A 677 26.41 -11.90 32.64
C ILE A 677 27.82 -11.85 33.22
N ILE A 678 28.22 -10.69 33.74
CA ILE A 678 29.28 -10.58 34.75
C ILE A 678 28.58 -10.35 36.09
N TYR A 679 28.92 -11.17 37.08
CA TYR A 679 28.38 -11.15 38.41
C TYR A 679 29.39 -10.54 39.38
N ILE A 680 28.93 -9.65 40.27
CA ILE A 680 29.75 -8.99 41.29
C ILE A 680 28.94 -8.85 42.58
N ASP A 681 29.45 -9.35 43.72
CA ASP A 681 28.80 -9.15 45.03
C ASP A 681 28.78 -7.66 45.44
N ALA A 682 27.72 -7.24 46.14
CA ALA A 682 27.44 -5.82 46.46
C ALA A 682 28.40 -5.18 47.49
N ASP A 683 29.37 -5.94 48.00
CA ASP A 683 30.44 -5.48 48.88
C ASP A 683 31.81 -5.41 48.16
N ALA A 684 31.80 -5.41 46.83
CA ALA A 684 32.95 -5.08 46.00
C ALA A 684 32.86 -3.65 45.42
N PHE A 685 33.98 -3.13 44.92
CA PHE A 685 34.02 -1.90 44.11
C PHE A 685 35.13 -1.97 43.06
N CYS A 686 34.96 -1.21 41.98
CA CYS A 686 35.84 -1.22 40.82
C CYS A 686 36.79 -0.01 40.80
N LEU A 687 38.08 -0.26 40.63
CA LEU A 687 39.10 0.77 40.42
C LEU A 687 39.38 1.02 38.93
N LYS A 688 38.88 0.14 38.04
CA LYS A 688 39.08 0.20 36.59
C LYS A 688 37.86 -0.33 35.84
N ASN A 689 37.78 0.04 34.57
CA ASN A 689 36.82 -0.54 33.64
C ASN A 689 37.08 -2.04 33.49
N ILE A 690 36.02 -2.85 33.53
CA ILE A 690 36.06 -4.31 33.43
C ILE A 690 35.28 -4.84 32.22
N ASP A 691 34.87 -3.96 31.31
CA ASP A 691 34.05 -4.32 30.15
C ASP A 691 34.72 -5.37 29.24
N GLU A 692 36.06 -5.48 29.25
CA GLU A 692 36.85 -6.49 28.53
C GLU A 692 36.50 -7.95 28.92
N LEU A 693 36.06 -8.17 30.17
CA LEU A 693 35.63 -9.49 30.64
C LEU A 693 34.43 -10.02 29.84
N PHE A 694 33.64 -9.14 29.21
CA PHE A 694 32.55 -9.54 28.33
C PHE A 694 33.01 -10.24 27.04
N ASP A 695 34.28 -10.16 26.66
CA ASP A 695 34.78 -10.71 25.39
C ASP A 695 35.51 -12.06 25.56
N ILE A 696 35.71 -12.51 26.81
CA ILE A 696 36.18 -13.85 27.15
C ILE A 696 35.13 -14.91 26.75
N ASP A 697 35.29 -15.62 25.64
CA ASP A 697 34.38 -16.74 25.34
C ASP A 697 34.65 -17.94 26.25
N THR A 698 33.64 -18.26 27.05
CA THR A 698 33.57 -19.37 28.01
C THR A 698 32.15 -19.38 28.59
N ASP A 699 31.68 -20.54 29.03
CA ASP A 699 30.35 -20.68 29.62
C ASP A 699 30.36 -20.28 31.10
N PHE A 700 31.48 -20.52 31.79
CA PHE A 700 31.76 -20.05 33.15
C PHE A 700 33.24 -19.62 33.32
N ALA A 701 33.48 -18.54 34.06
CA ALA A 701 34.80 -18.11 34.51
C ALA A 701 34.71 -17.43 35.87
N ALA A 702 35.72 -17.60 36.72
CA ALA A 702 35.74 -17.01 38.06
C ALA A 702 37.17 -16.63 38.45
N VAL A 703 37.33 -15.97 39.60
CA VAL A 703 38.65 -15.62 40.15
C VAL A 703 39.01 -16.62 41.26
N PRO A 704 40.25 -17.16 41.31
CA PRO A 704 40.70 -18.03 42.41
C PRO A 704 40.52 -17.36 43.78
N ASP A 705 40.18 -18.15 44.80
CA ASP A 705 40.07 -17.67 46.18
C ASP A 705 41.46 -17.53 46.84
N VAL A 706 41.55 -16.77 47.94
CA VAL A 706 42.81 -16.50 48.63
C VAL A 706 43.07 -17.55 49.71
N GLY A 707 43.64 -18.70 49.33
CA GLY A 707 44.12 -19.68 50.29
C GLY A 707 44.13 -21.12 49.76
N TRP A 708 43.98 -22.06 50.69
CA TRP A 708 43.73 -23.48 50.41
C TRP A 708 42.29 -23.80 50.86
N PRO A 709 41.53 -24.64 50.13
CA PRO A 709 41.89 -25.38 48.92
C PRO A 709 41.91 -24.51 47.65
N ASP A 710 42.38 -25.09 46.53
CA ASP A 710 42.49 -24.40 45.23
C ASP A 710 41.13 -24.31 44.50
N ILE A 711 40.26 -23.43 45.00
CA ILE A 711 38.88 -23.20 44.55
C ILE A 711 38.68 -21.76 44.06
N PHE A 712 37.54 -21.45 43.43
CA PHE A 712 37.20 -20.06 43.09
C PHE A 712 36.34 -19.38 44.16
N ASN A 713 36.51 -18.06 44.25
CA ASN A 713 35.68 -17.21 45.11
C ASN A 713 34.38 -16.82 44.38
N SER A 714 33.22 -16.98 45.00
CA SER A 714 31.92 -16.77 44.35
C SER A 714 31.48 -15.30 44.21
N GLY A 715 32.31 -14.36 44.65
CA GLY A 715 31.99 -12.92 44.62
C GLY A 715 32.20 -12.23 43.28
N VAL A 716 33.02 -12.80 42.37
CA VAL A 716 33.16 -12.31 40.98
C VAL A 716 33.26 -13.48 40.01
N PHE A 717 32.29 -13.59 39.11
CA PHE A 717 32.31 -14.58 38.03
C PHE A 717 31.60 -14.08 36.76
N ILE A 718 31.80 -14.83 35.68
CA ILE A 718 31.24 -14.60 34.35
C ILE A 718 30.46 -15.85 33.98
N THR A 719 29.22 -15.72 33.52
CA THR A 719 28.42 -16.86 33.06
C THR A 719 27.57 -16.54 31.84
N LYS A 720 27.29 -17.56 31.03
CA LYS A 720 26.10 -17.58 30.18
C LYS A 720 24.91 -18.07 31.03
N PRO A 721 23.75 -17.39 31.07
CA PRO A 721 22.58 -17.90 31.79
C PRO A 721 21.99 -19.10 31.06
N SER A 722 21.38 -20.02 31.82
CA SER A 722 20.72 -21.21 31.30
C SER A 722 19.74 -21.77 32.34
N ILE A 723 18.50 -22.01 31.94
CA ILE A 723 17.46 -22.58 32.79
C ILE A 723 17.79 -24.03 33.21
N SER A 724 18.56 -24.74 32.39
CA SER A 724 19.06 -26.09 32.70
C SER A 724 20.07 -26.05 33.86
N VAL A 725 21.01 -25.10 33.83
CA VAL A 725 21.98 -24.88 34.91
C VAL A 725 21.26 -24.40 36.18
N TYR A 726 20.33 -23.45 36.06
CA TYR A 726 19.48 -22.99 37.17
C TYR A 726 18.76 -24.15 37.88
N ASN A 727 18.07 -25.00 37.12
CA ASN A 727 17.34 -26.15 37.67
C ASN A 727 18.30 -27.17 38.32
N SER A 728 19.49 -27.37 37.75
CA SER A 728 20.52 -28.26 38.30
C SER A 728 21.05 -27.74 39.64
N LEU A 729 21.46 -26.47 39.71
CA LEU A 729 21.92 -25.81 40.94
C LEU A 729 20.84 -25.79 42.02
N LEU A 730 19.57 -25.52 41.64
CA LEU A 730 18.43 -25.56 42.56
C LEU A 730 18.16 -26.97 43.10
N SER A 731 18.37 -28.02 42.30
CA SER A 731 18.28 -29.42 42.74
C SER A 731 19.39 -29.75 43.75
N LEU A 732 20.64 -29.40 43.45
CA LEU A 732 21.77 -29.61 44.35
C LEU A 732 21.63 -28.84 45.68
N ALA A 733 21.14 -27.60 45.63
CA ALA A 733 20.84 -26.80 46.82
C ALA A 733 19.74 -27.41 47.70
N LYS A 734 18.68 -27.98 47.09
CA LYS A 734 17.60 -28.68 47.81
C LYS A 734 18.08 -29.96 48.51
N ASN A 735 19.13 -30.59 47.98
CA ASN A 735 19.72 -31.84 48.45
C ASN A 735 20.92 -31.62 49.42
N SER A 736 21.18 -30.40 49.88
CA SER A 736 22.23 -30.10 50.88
C SER A 736 23.67 -30.46 50.45
N ILE A 737 23.95 -30.36 49.15
CA ILE A 737 25.23 -30.80 48.54
C ILE A 737 26.38 -29.78 48.70
N SER A 738 26.12 -28.57 49.20
CA SER A 738 27.20 -27.61 49.51
C SER A 738 28.08 -28.09 50.67
N PHE A 739 29.41 -28.02 50.52
CA PHE A 739 30.35 -28.44 51.58
C PHE A 739 30.55 -27.39 52.68
N ASP A 740 30.40 -26.10 52.37
CA ASP A 740 30.50 -25.00 53.34
C ASP A 740 29.12 -24.53 53.85
N GLY A 741 28.03 -25.08 53.29
CA GLY A 741 26.65 -24.69 53.57
C GLY A 741 26.17 -23.43 52.86
N GLY A 742 27.05 -22.71 52.16
CA GLY A 742 26.80 -21.49 51.40
C GLY A 742 26.94 -21.68 49.88
N ASP A 743 26.85 -20.57 49.15
CA ASP A 743 26.91 -20.54 47.69
C ASP A 743 28.29 -20.91 47.13
N GLN A 744 29.39 -20.52 47.80
CA GLN A 744 30.74 -20.80 47.32
C GLN A 744 31.00 -22.31 47.21
N GLY A 745 30.64 -23.09 48.22
CA GLY A 745 30.77 -24.55 48.18
C GLY A 745 29.86 -25.22 47.16
N LEU A 746 28.63 -24.72 46.98
CA LEU A 746 27.69 -25.23 45.97
C LEU A 746 28.20 -24.99 44.55
N LEU A 747 28.69 -23.78 44.27
CA LEU A 747 29.14 -23.40 42.94
C LEU A 747 30.47 -24.10 42.57
N ASN A 748 31.40 -24.26 43.51
CA ASN A 748 32.62 -25.04 43.28
C ASN A 748 32.33 -26.54 43.08
N PHE A 749 31.28 -27.09 43.71
CA PHE A 749 30.86 -28.47 43.45
C PHE A 749 30.31 -28.65 42.02
N TYR A 750 29.51 -27.70 41.51
CA TYR A 750 28.93 -27.79 40.17
C TYR A 750 29.92 -27.44 39.05
N PHE A 751 30.65 -26.33 39.19
CA PHE A 751 31.60 -25.83 38.19
C PHE A 751 33.02 -26.37 38.42
N SER A 752 33.17 -27.70 38.41
CA SER A 752 34.48 -28.37 38.57
C SER A 752 35.49 -28.01 37.46
N ASN A 753 35.01 -27.66 36.26
CA ASN A 753 35.81 -27.13 35.16
C ASN A 753 35.43 -25.66 34.88
N TRP A 754 36.34 -24.73 35.17
CA TRP A 754 36.11 -23.29 35.08
C TRP A 754 37.33 -22.56 34.51
N ARG A 755 37.09 -21.49 33.75
CA ARG A 755 38.18 -20.65 33.22
C ARG A 755 38.69 -19.69 34.31
N ARG A 756 39.97 -19.81 34.67
CA ARG A 756 40.60 -18.95 35.69
C ARG A 756 40.82 -17.53 35.19
N LEU A 757 40.34 -16.55 35.95
CA LEU A 757 40.59 -15.13 35.76
C LEU A 757 41.75 -14.64 36.66
N PRO A 758 42.50 -13.61 36.24
CA PRO A 758 43.53 -12.99 37.08
C PRO A 758 43.00 -12.47 38.42
N PHE A 759 43.78 -12.66 39.50
CA PHE A 759 43.43 -12.24 40.86
C PHE A 759 43.07 -10.74 41.00
N ILE A 760 43.58 -9.88 40.11
CA ILE A 760 43.26 -8.44 40.07
C ILE A 760 41.76 -8.12 39.87
N PHE A 761 40.95 -9.09 39.45
CA PHE A 761 39.49 -8.97 39.32
C PHE A 761 38.70 -9.44 40.55
N ASN A 762 39.34 -9.87 41.65
CA ASN A 762 38.68 -10.14 42.92
C ASN A 762 39.68 -10.04 44.08
N VAL A 763 40.29 -8.86 44.25
CA VAL A 763 41.29 -8.67 45.31
C VAL A 763 40.58 -8.57 46.66
N VAL A 764 40.65 -9.63 47.47
CA VAL A 764 40.12 -9.66 48.83
C VAL A 764 41.15 -9.08 49.80
N PRO A 765 40.94 -7.89 50.39
CA PRO A 765 41.92 -7.24 51.23
C PRO A 765 41.76 -7.74 52.67
N SER A 766 42.19 -8.98 52.95
CA SER A 766 42.15 -9.54 54.31
C SER A 766 43.36 -9.10 55.15
N PHE A 767 43.26 -9.23 56.48
CA PHE A 767 44.35 -8.88 57.42
C PHE A 767 45.65 -9.66 57.16
N SER A 768 45.58 -10.77 56.41
CA SER A 768 46.68 -11.65 56.01
C SER A 768 47.55 -11.07 54.88
N TYR A 769 47.07 -10.06 54.14
CA TYR A 769 47.74 -9.56 52.92
C TYR A 769 48.87 -8.54 53.25
N GLN A 770 49.96 -8.99 53.88
CA GLN A 770 51.00 -8.12 54.45
C GLN A 770 52.36 -8.11 53.72
N TYR A 771 52.40 -8.35 52.41
CA TYR A 771 53.59 -8.03 51.60
C TYR A 771 53.45 -6.65 50.94
N SER A 772 53.65 -5.59 51.74
CA SER A 772 53.53 -4.19 51.32
C SER A 772 54.31 -3.82 50.04
N PRO A 773 55.53 -4.34 49.78
CA PRO A 773 56.22 -4.08 48.51
C PRO A 773 55.45 -4.53 47.26
N ALA A 774 54.84 -5.73 47.29
CA ALA A 774 53.98 -6.15 46.18
C ALA A 774 52.72 -5.30 46.06
N TYR A 775 52.13 -4.84 47.18
CA TYR A 775 51.03 -3.88 47.11
C TYR A 775 51.47 -2.60 46.41
N TYR A 776 52.54 -1.93 46.83
CA TYR A 776 52.97 -0.69 46.17
C TYR A 776 53.38 -0.87 44.70
N HIS A 777 53.97 -2.02 44.35
CA HIS A 777 54.36 -2.33 42.96
C HIS A 777 53.16 -2.70 42.06
N PHE A 778 52.18 -3.46 42.57
CA PHE A 778 51.06 -4.00 41.77
C PHE A 778 49.72 -3.29 42.00
N LYS A 779 49.57 -2.35 42.95
CA LYS A 779 48.28 -1.68 43.23
C LYS A 779 47.68 -0.95 42.03
N SER A 780 48.52 -0.47 41.12
CA SER A 780 48.10 0.15 39.85
C SER A 780 47.46 -0.84 38.87
N LYS A 781 47.56 -2.15 39.10
CA LYS A 781 46.96 -3.22 38.28
C LYS A 781 45.63 -3.75 38.83
N ILE A 782 45.24 -3.41 40.05
CA ILE A 782 43.98 -3.88 40.67
C ILE A 782 42.79 -3.31 39.89
N SER A 783 41.81 -4.16 39.57
CA SER A 783 40.57 -3.79 38.87
C SER A 783 39.36 -3.84 39.78
N ILE A 784 39.22 -4.87 40.62
CA ILE A 784 38.12 -5.02 41.58
C ILE A 784 38.68 -5.36 42.97
N VAL A 785 38.13 -4.72 44.01
CA VAL A 785 38.41 -5.00 45.42
C VAL A 785 37.12 -5.47 46.09
N HIS A 786 37.17 -6.57 46.85
CA HIS A 786 35.98 -7.26 47.40
C HIS A 786 36.12 -7.48 48.91
N PHE A 787 35.22 -6.91 49.71
CA PHE A 787 35.27 -6.94 51.17
C PHE A 787 34.56 -8.17 51.79
N ALA A 788 34.91 -9.38 51.35
CA ALA A 788 34.26 -10.66 51.67
C ALA A 788 34.10 -10.98 53.20
N GLY A 789 34.90 -10.35 54.06
CA GLY A 789 34.87 -10.55 55.52
C GLY A 789 33.64 -9.99 56.23
N THR A 790 33.52 -10.26 57.54
CA THR A 790 32.40 -9.82 58.38
C THR A 790 32.41 -8.31 58.68
N LYS A 791 33.59 -7.67 58.69
CA LYS A 791 33.73 -6.22 58.85
C LYS A 791 33.64 -5.53 57.48
N LYS A 792 32.51 -4.88 57.19
CA LYS A 792 32.30 -4.12 55.95
C LYS A 792 32.76 -2.67 56.09
N PRO A 793 33.19 -1.97 55.02
CA PRO A 793 33.66 -0.58 55.09
C PRO A 793 32.69 0.38 55.81
N TRP A 794 31.39 0.21 55.59
CA TRP A 794 30.32 1.01 56.21
C TRP A 794 30.02 0.66 57.69
N THR A 795 30.78 -0.26 58.30
CA THR A 795 30.62 -0.68 59.71
C THR A 795 31.79 -0.27 60.60
N LEU A 796 32.78 0.45 60.06
CA LEU A 796 34.00 0.85 60.79
C LEU A 796 33.84 2.23 61.44
N SER A 797 34.25 2.37 62.71
CA SER A 797 34.32 3.66 63.40
C SER A 797 35.59 4.44 63.03
N LYS A 798 35.55 5.78 63.17
CA LYS A 798 36.59 6.69 62.68
C LYS A 798 37.97 6.50 63.34
N ASP A 799 38.03 5.91 64.53
CA ASP A 799 39.23 5.93 65.39
C ASP A 799 40.19 4.72 65.18
N GLN A 800 40.00 3.91 64.12
CA GLN A 800 40.83 2.73 63.83
C GLN A 800 41.73 2.88 62.58
N ILE A 801 42.14 4.10 62.24
CA ILE A 801 42.94 4.39 61.04
C ILE A 801 44.43 4.51 61.40
N ASN A 802 45.21 3.48 61.07
CA ASN A 802 46.68 3.49 61.10
C ASN A 802 47.23 3.23 59.68
N SER A 803 48.47 3.63 59.37
CA SER A 803 49.00 3.63 57.99
C SER A 803 49.33 2.23 57.43
N LYS A 804 48.33 1.52 56.89
CA LYS A 804 48.49 0.25 56.16
C LYS A 804 47.74 0.25 54.81
N PRO A 805 48.18 -0.53 53.79
CA PRO A 805 47.51 -0.68 52.48
C PRO A 805 46.00 -0.92 52.51
N TYR A 806 45.51 -1.66 53.52
CA TYR A 806 44.09 -1.90 53.75
C TYR A 806 43.28 -0.59 53.87
N ASN A 807 43.86 0.42 54.54
CA ASN A 807 43.20 1.70 54.77
C ASN A 807 43.23 2.61 53.54
N GLU A 808 44.24 2.52 52.65
CA GLU A 808 44.22 3.24 51.34
C GLU A 808 43.02 2.76 50.47
N LEU A 809 42.67 1.48 50.54
CA LEU A 809 41.51 0.94 49.82
C LEU A 809 40.18 1.35 50.46
N ILE A 810 40.11 1.41 51.79
CA ILE A 810 38.93 1.93 52.51
C ILE A 810 38.74 3.43 52.27
N GLU A 811 39.82 4.22 52.29
CA GLU A 811 39.76 5.66 52.00
C GLU A 811 39.23 5.94 50.58
N LYS A 812 39.66 5.15 49.58
CA LYS A 812 39.10 5.23 48.23
C LYS A 812 37.62 4.89 48.18
N TRP A 813 37.20 3.80 48.84
CA TRP A 813 35.79 3.42 48.95
C TRP A 813 34.95 4.53 49.61
N ILE A 814 35.43 5.10 50.72
CA ILE A 814 34.82 6.23 51.42
C ILE A 814 34.80 7.50 50.55
N SER A 815 35.83 7.75 49.72
CA SER A 815 35.84 8.93 48.84
C SER A 815 34.77 8.87 47.75
N ILE A 816 34.53 7.68 47.17
CA ILE A 816 33.45 7.47 46.19
C ILE A 816 32.10 7.74 46.88
N GLN A 817 31.90 7.16 48.08
CA GLN A 817 30.70 7.37 48.88
C GLN A 817 30.45 8.86 49.21
N ARG A 818 31.48 9.58 49.71
CA ARG A 818 31.37 11.00 50.08
C ARG A 818 31.15 11.92 48.89
N SER A 819 31.70 11.59 47.72
CA SER A 819 31.56 12.43 46.51
C SER A 819 30.10 12.62 46.08
N ARG A 820 29.22 11.66 46.40
CA ARG A 820 27.81 11.65 46.00
C ARG A 820 26.83 11.91 47.16
N ILE A 821 27.28 11.83 48.42
CA ILE A 821 26.47 12.14 49.61
C ILE A 821 26.91 13.49 50.18
N ARG A 822 26.23 14.59 49.80
CA ARG A 822 26.37 15.89 50.49
C ARG A 822 25.85 15.77 51.93
N PRO A 823 26.58 16.23 52.96
CA PRO A 823 26.08 16.21 54.33
C PRO A 823 25.03 17.30 54.55
N GLN A 824 23.86 16.93 55.04
CA GLN A 824 22.94 17.86 55.70
C GLN A 824 23.43 18.12 57.13
N GLY A 825 23.82 19.37 57.41
CA GLY A 825 23.85 19.95 58.75
C GLY A 825 24.98 19.52 59.70
N TYR A 826 25.99 20.38 59.84
CA TYR A 826 26.51 20.72 61.16
C TYR A 826 26.94 22.20 61.16
N THR A 827 26.67 22.90 62.25
CA THR A 827 26.86 24.36 62.39
C THR A 827 28.26 24.70 62.87
N ASP A 828 28.82 25.78 62.34
CA ASP A 828 29.81 26.59 63.07
C ASP A 828 29.55 28.09 62.84
N ASN A 829 29.89 28.89 63.84
CA ASN A 829 29.48 30.29 63.97
C ASN A 829 30.22 31.25 63.03
N LEU A 830 29.51 32.27 62.52
CA LEU A 830 30.05 33.61 62.23
C LEU A 830 28.88 34.62 62.11
N SER A 831 29.09 35.86 62.53
CA SER A 831 28.06 36.85 62.87
C SER A 831 27.63 37.78 61.71
N CYS A 832 26.55 38.55 61.93
CA CYS A 832 25.73 39.24 60.92
C CYS A 832 26.37 40.34 60.03
N GLU A 833 27.67 40.63 60.09
CA GLU A 833 28.20 41.91 59.53
C GLU A 833 28.75 41.86 58.10
N GLU A 834 28.96 40.70 57.49
CA GLU A 834 29.48 40.61 56.10
C GLU A 834 28.39 40.51 55.01
N LYS A 835 27.11 40.51 55.38
CA LYS A 835 25.98 40.40 54.43
C LYS A 835 25.57 41.70 53.72
N ILE A 836 26.20 42.84 54.01
CA ILE A 836 25.78 44.17 53.50
C ILE A 836 26.90 44.87 52.67
N HIS A 837 28.02 44.21 52.37
CA HIS A 837 29.13 44.84 51.62
C HIS A 837 29.61 44.15 50.33
N LEU A 838 29.08 42.97 49.97
CA LEU A 838 29.32 42.38 48.63
C LEU A 838 28.23 42.73 47.59
N GLU A 839 27.27 43.58 47.93
CA GLU A 839 26.19 44.02 47.03
C GLU A 839 26.57 45.23 46.14
N LYS A 840 27.87 45.59 46.06
CA LYS A 840 28.35 46.80 45.35
C LYS A 840 29.38 46.58 44.24
N LYS A 841 29.64 45.34 43.81
CA LYS A 841 30.62 45.11 42.72
C LYS A 841 30.43 43.83 41.89
N LYS A 842 29.23 43.65 41.30
CA LYS A 842 29.05 42.98 39.97
C LYS A 842 27.61 43.09 39.43
N THR A 843 27.16 44.33 39.25
CA THR A 843 26.08 44.66 38.32
C THR A 843 26.65 45.59 37.25
N ILE A 844 27.35 45.02 36.27
CA ILE A 844 27.57 45.63 34.95
C ILE A 844 27.43 44.48 33.95
N GLU A 845 26.43 44.60 33.07
CA GLU A 845 26.17 43.77 31.89
C GLU A 845 25.87 42.27 32.16
N SER A 846 24.69 41.73 31.86
CA SER A 846 23.51 42.33 31.20
C SER A 846 22.20 41.69 31.68
N GLN A 847 21.22 42.54 31.96
CA GLN A 847 19.88 42.21 32.43
C GLN A 847 18.99 41.55 31.36
N GLU A 848 18.11 40.66 31.84
CA GLU A 848 16.65 40.61 31.58
C GLU A 848 16.14 40.27 30.15
N SER A 849 14.97 39.65 29.99
CA SER A 849 13.79 39.66 30.87
C SER A 849 13.13 38.30 31.16
N GLU A 850 12.32 38.30 32.22
CA GLU A 850 11.63 37.16 32.83
C GLU A 850 10.14 37.54 33.07
N TYR A 851 9.25 36.54 33.22
CA TYR A 851 7.83 36.66 33.66
C TYR A 851 6.83 37.39 32.71
N ASP A 852 5.51 37.14 32.72
CA ASP A 852 4.58 36.53 33.72
C ASP A 852 3.74 35.34 33.17
N ILE A 853 3.60 34.21 33.88
CA ILE A 853 2.54 33.84 34.86
C ILE A 853 1.09 33.76 34.32
N ASN A 854 0.51 32.54 34.31
CA ASN A 854 -0.67 32.19 35.16
C ASN A 854 -1.13 30.71 35.12
N LYS A 855 -1.19 30.11 36.32
CA LYS A 855 -2.26 29.24 36.88
C LYS A 855 -2.59 27.82 36.37
N ASN A 856 -2.49 26.93 37.37
CA ASN A 856 -3.47 25.93 37.84
C ASN A 856 -3.44 24.48 37.33
N SER A 857 -3.05 23.63 38.28
CA SER A 857 -3.62 22.31 38.63
C SER A 857 -5.07 22.04 38.23
N ILE A 858 -5.41 20.75 37.97
CA ILE A 858 -6.41 19.93 38.72
C ILE A 858 -6.52 18.49 38.14
N SER A 859 -7.05 17.59 38.97
CA SER A 859 -7.16 16.12 38.96
C SER A 859 -7.66 15.36 37.71
N TYR A 860 -7.38 14.05 37.74
CA TYR A 860 -8.10 12.99 37.00
C TYR A 860 -9.60 12.94 37.34
N GLU A 861 -10.45 12.64 36.34
CA GLU A 861 -11.68 11.85 36.54
C GLU A 861 -12.17 11.21 35.22
N LEU A 862 -12.86 10.06 35.30
CA LEU A 862 -13.45 9.35 34.15
C LEU A 862 -14.81 9.93 33.77
N LEU A 863 -15.22 9.80 32.49
CA LEU A 863 -16.57 9.33 32.14
C LEU A 863 -16.73 8.94 30.66
N ILE A 864 -17.52 7.88 30.42
CA ILE A 864 -17.89 7.33 29.11
C ILE A 864 -19.35 7.70 28.82
N GLN A 865 -19.69 8.07 27.58
CA GLN A 865 -21.10 8.18 27.15
C GLN A 865 -21.38 7.53 25.78
N LYS A 866 -22.63 7.06 25.65
CA LYS A 866 -23.18 6.20 24.60
C LYS A 866 -23.66 6.99 23.37
N ALA A 867 -23.74 6.32 22.23
CA ALA A 867 -24.65 6.67 21.13
C ALA A 867 -25.79 5.64 21.06
N SER A 868 -26.98 6.06 20.62
CA SER A 868 -28.24 5.31 20.72
C SER A 868 -28.54 4.40 19.53
N LEU A 869 -29.34 3.36 19.79
CA LEU A 869 -29.69 2.29 18.86
C LEU A 869 -31.19 1.97 19.02
N TYR A 870 -32.04 2.55 18.16
CA TYR A 870 -33.45 2.19 17.87
C TYR A 870 -33.71 2.82 16.46
N ASP A 871 -34.32 2.16 15.47
CA ASP A 871 -35.40 1.18 15.57
C ASP A 871 -35.12 -0.21 14.97
N ARG A 872 -35.73 -1.23 15.58
CA ARG A 872 -35.98 -2.57 15.02
C ARG A 872 -37.35 -3.05 15.49
N MET A 873 -37.82 -4.12 14.84
CA MET A 873 -39.08 -4.88 15.03
C MET A 873 -40.23 -4.34 14.15
N LYS A 874 -40.95 -5.16 13.38
CA LYS A 874 -41.01 -6.65 13.29
C LYS A 874 -40.94 -7.08 11.81
N PHE A 875 -40.65 -8.35 11.49
CA PHE A 875 -41.54 -9.20 10.66
C PHE A 875 -41.09 -10.68 10.59
N ASN A 876 -42.10 -11.52 10.32
CA ASN A 876 -42.19 -13.00 10.37
C ASN A 876 -41.06 -13.87 9.79
N HIS A 877 -40.91 -15.07 10.39
CA HIS A 877 -40.26 -16.25 9.79
C HIS A 877 -41.15 -16.86 8.69
N LYS A 878 -40.62 -17.06 7.46
CA LYS A 878 -41.01 -18.20 6.59
C LYS A 878 -40.15 -18.50 5.33
N GLN A 879 -38.93 -17.97 5.19
CA GLN A 879 -38.06 -18.25 4.03
C GLN A 879 -36.59 -18.43 4.45
N LEU A 880 -36.30 -19.53 5.15
CA LEU A 880 -34.94 -19.89 5.60
C LEU A 880 -34.62 -21.40 5.45
N GLU A 881 -35.46 -22.17 4.73
CA GLU A 881 -35.32 -23.63 4.61
C GLU A 881 -34.60 -24.10 3.34
N GLU A 882 -34.17 -23.20 2.45
CA GLU A 882 -33.55 -23.55 1.15
C GLU A 882 -32.24 -22.79 0.87
N GLN A 883 -31.23 -22.92 1.73
CA GLN A 883 -29.83 -22.78 1.30
C GLN A 883 -28.95 -23.85 1.96
N ASP A 884 -28.19 -24.55 1.11
CA ASP A 884 -27.50 -25.79 1.44
C ASP A 884 -26.29 -25.54 2.38
N LEU A 885 -26.51 -25.83 3.67
CA LEU A 885 -25.53 -25.61 4.75
C LEU A 885 -24.34 -26.59 4.71
N SER A 886 -24.28 -27.52 3.75
CA SER A 886 -23.21 -28.53 3.63
C SER A 886 -21.83 -27.98 3.20
N SER A 887 -21.75 -26.72 2.76
CA SER A 887 -20.58 -26.18 2.04
C SER A 887 -19.53 -25.44 2.89
N ILE A 888 -19.72 -25.33 4.21
CA ILE A 888 -18.81 -24.56 5.06
C ILE A 888 -17.61 -25.45 5.46
N LEU A 889 -16.49 -25.27 4.76
CA LEU A 889 -15.17 -25.80 5.12
C LEU A 889 -14.15 -24.67 5.01
N SER A 890 -13.77 -24.06 6.14
CA SER A 890 -12.92 -22.87 6.20
C SER A 890 -11.52 -23.16 6.78
N LYS A 891 -10.57 -22.27 6.47
CA LYS A 891 -9.20 -22.25 7.00
C LYS A 891 -8.77 -20.77 7.07
N THR A 892 -9.19 -20.02 8.09
CA THR A 892 -8.52 -18.78 8.53
C THR A 892 -7.19 -19.11 9.22
N THR A 893 -6.38 -18.10 9.54
CA THR A 893 -5.01 -18.31 10.04
C THR A 893 -4.52 -17.12 10.91
N PHE A 894 -4.03 -17.35 12.14
CA PHE A 894 -3.51 -16.32 13.09
C PHE A 894 -2.15 -16.77 13.75
N PHE A 895 -1.34 -15.96 14.48
CA PHE A 895 0.00 -16.44 14.95
C PHE A 895 0.73 -15.92 16.26
N CYS A 896 1.09 -16.75 17.31
CA CYS A 896 2.34 -16.64 18.18
C CYS A 896 2.80 -17.80 19.20
N ASN A 897 3.92 -17.64 19.99
CA ASN A 897 5.08 -18.58 20.31
C ASN A 897 5.09 -19.70 21.44
N SER A 898 5.87 -20.80 21.22
CA SER A 898 6.57 -21.86 22.07
C SER A 898 6.01 -22.42 23.42
N ASN A 899 5.90 -23.74 23.77
CA ASN A 899 6.10 -25.10 23.15
C ASN A 899 5.57 -26.25 24.11
N CYS A 900 5.67 -27.56 23.75
CA CYS A 900 5.65 -28.85 24.53
C CYS A 900 4.35 -29.65 24.96
N LYS A 901 4.15 -30.85 24.36
CA LYS A 901 3.72 -32.24 24.82
C LYS A 901 2.63 -32.44 25.93
N ASN A 902 1.76 -33.49 25.96
CA ASN A 902 1.62 -34.78 25.23
C ASN A 902 0.18 -35.39 25.34
N GLU A 903 -0.19 -36.26 24.36
CA GLU A 903 -0.99 -37.52 24.44
C GLU A 903 -2.55 -37.67 24.63
N GLN A 904 -3.15 -38.40 23.65
CA GLN A 904 -4.19 -39.47 23.71
C GLN A 904 -5.74 -39.21 23.76
N ASN A 905 -6.34 -39.10 22.56
CA ASN A 905 -7.34 -40.01 21.92
C ASN A 905 -8.69 -40.50 22.57
N ARG A 906 -9.79 -40.27 21.79
CA ARG A 906 -10.94 -41.16 21.43
C ARG A 906 -12.35 -41.06 22.10
N SER A 907 -13.21 -40.26 21.45
CA SER A 907 -14.42 -40.65 20.66
C SER A 907 -15.68 -41.35 21.25
N PHE A 908 -16.82 -40.63 21.11
CA PHE A 908 -18.11 -41.04 20.47
C PHE A 908 -19.22 -41.80 21.25
N ASN A 909 -20.44 -41.22 21.31
CA ASN A 909 -21.64 -41.60 20.51
C ASN A 909 -22.89 -40.81 20.99
N PRO A 910 -23.72 -40.15 20.14
CA PRO A 910 -24.65 -39.12 20.62
C PRO A 910 -26.15 -39.51 20.63
N ASP A 911 -26.55 -40.63 21.23
CA ASP A 911 -27.98 -40.93 21.42
C ASP A 911 -28.64 -40.06 22.52
N LYS A 912 -29.87 -39.61 22.24
CA LYS A 912 -30.73 -38.68 23.00
C LYS A 912 -30.28 -37.20 22.89
N LEU A 913 -31.11 -36.20 22.59
CA LEU A 913 -32.48 -35.97 22.06
C LEU A 913 -33.10 -34.81 22.85
N LEU A 914 -33.79 -33.93 22.10
CA LEU A 914 -34.86 -33.01 22.50
C LEU A 914 -34.50 -31.69 23.21
N PHE A 915 -34.80 -30.60 22.49
CA PHE A 915 -34.84 -29.21 22.97
C PHE A 915 -36.24 -28.83 23.47
N ILE A 916 -36.31 -28.02 24.54
CA ILE A 916 -37.45 -27.15 24.84
C ILE A 916 -36.90 -25.80 25.32
N PRO A 917 -37.19 -24.66 24.67
CA PRO A 917 -36.76 -23.35 25.13
C PRO A 917 -37.71 -22.79 26.21
N GLN A 918 -37.12 -22.12 27.22
CA GLN A 918 -37.83 -21.31 28.21
C GLN A 918 -37.44 -19.83 28.06
N PRO A 919 -38.36 -18.87 28.27
CA PRO A 919 -38.09 -17.45 28.11
C PRO A 919 -37.31 -16.86 29.31
N PRO A 920 -36.55 -15.76 29.12
CA PRO A 920 -35.73 -15.16 30.17
C PRO A 920 -36.55 -14.37 31.21
N LEU A 921 -36.09 -14.41 32.47
CA LEU A 921 -36.68 -13.71 33.61
C LEU A 921 -36.38 -12.21 33.64
N LEU A 922 -37.35 -11.42 34.10
CA LEU A 922 -37.27 -9.97 34.34
C LEU A 922 -36.80 -9.64 35.76
N ILE A 923 -35.98 -8.59 35.92
CA ILE A 923 -35.68 -7.93 37.20
C ILE A 923 -35.43 -6.41 36.96
N PRO A 924 -35.47 -5.52 37.98
CA PRO A 924 -36.52 -4.49 37.97
C PRO A 924 -36.01 -3.04 38.11
N GLY A 925 -36.62 -2.11 37.38
CA GLY A 925 -36.24 -0.68 37.42
C GLY A 925 -37.33 0.27 36.95
N TYR A 926 -38.62 -0.06 37.17
CA TYR A 926 -39.75 0.53 36.45
C TYR A 926 -40.77 1.28 37.34
N ILE A 927 -40.31 2.00 38.37
CA ILE A 927 -41.23 2.66 39.34
C ILE A 927 -41.24 4.20 39.25
N LYS A 928 -40.22 4.88 38.67
CA LYS A 928 -40.23 6.35 38.57
C LYS A 928 -40.80 6.94 37.28
N GLU A 929 -40.79 6.22 36.16
CA GLU A 929 -41.34 6.73 34.89
C GLU A 929 -42.86 6.49 34.74
N ILE A 930 -43.45 5.65 35.60
CA ILE A 930 -44.91 5.43 35.65
C ILE A 930 -45.65 6.63 36.28
N GLU A 931 -45.00 7.43 37.13
CA GLU A 931 -45.61 8.62 37.73
C GLU A 931 -45.67 9.81 36.76
N GLU A 932 -44.66 10.02 35.91
CA GLU A 932 -44.68 11.11 34.92
C GLU A 932 -45.59 10.81 33.73
N TYR A 933 -45.68 9.55 33.29
CA TYR A 933 -46.60 9.15 32.22
C TYR A 933 -48.08 9.31 32.63
N ASN A 934 -48.41 9.12 33.91
CA ASN A 934 -49.76 9.30 34.43
C ASN A 934 -50.18 10.77 34.60
N ARG A 935 -49.25 11.73 34.64
CA ARG A 935 -49.59 13.17 34.58
C ARG A 935 -50.08 13.60 33.20
N TYR A 936 -49.57 13.00 32.13
CA TYR A 936 -49.91 13.38 30.75
C TYR A 936 -51.24 12.82 30.22
N ARG A 937 -51.96 12.00 31.00
CA ARG A 937 -53.21 11.36 30.56
C ARG A 937 -54.49 11.95 31.16
N ASN A 938 -54.39 12.76 32.21
CA ASN A 938 -55.51 13.42 32.88
C ASN A 938 -55.39 14.94 32.73
N GLY A 939 -55.88 15.49 31.60
CA GLY A 939 -55.72 16.91 31.27
C GLY A 939 -56.45 17.36 30.01
N ILE A 940 -57.60 16.78 29.69
CA ILE A 940 -58.50 17.32 28.66
C ILE A 940 -59.30 18.44 29.31
N GLU A 941 -58.76 19.68 29.29
CA GLU A 941 -59.50 20.97 29.40
C GLU A 941 -58.53 22.16 29.54
N GLU A 942 -57.83 22.58 28.47
CA GLU A 942 -57.39 24.00 28.30
C GLU A 942 -56.94 24.38 26.87
N PHE A 943 -57.48 23.71 25.84
CA PHE A 943 -57.02 23.82 24.44
C PHE A 943 -57.40 25.13 23.70
N ASN A 944 -57.72 26.23 24.40
CA ASN A 944 -58.36 27.41 23.78
C ASN A 944 -57.84 28.80 24.19
N LYS A 945 -56.77 28.94 25.00
CA LYS A 945 -56.39 30.27 25.53
C LYS A 945 -55.20 30.99 24.85
N TYR A 946 -54.29 30.29 24.17
CA TYR A 946 -53.08 30.91 23.58
C TYR A 946 -52.92 30.70 22.05
N LYS A 947 -54.03 30.83 21.31
CA LYS A 947 -54.06 30.72 19.84
C LYS A 947 -53.64 32.01 19.09
N ASN A 948 -53.46 33.13 19.80
CA ASN A 948 -53.32 34.47 19.19
C ASN A 948 -51.99 35.21 19.43
N GLU A 949 -51.01 34.66 20.15
CA GLU A 949 -49.73 35.35 20.43
C GLU A 949 -48.51 34.77 19.69
N ILE A 950 -48.60 33.60 19.05
CA ILE A 950 -47.54 33.05 18.18
C ILE A 950 -47.85 33.35 16.70
N LEU A 951 -48.19 34.62 16.41
CA LEU A 951 -48.56 35.09 15.08
C LEU A 951 -47.99 36.50 14.75
N GLN A 952 -47.05 37.00 15.55
CA GLN A 952 -46.50 38.37 15.44
C GLN A 952 -44.95 38.45 15.38
N ILE A 953 -44.20 37.34 15.36
CA ILE A 953 -42.72 37.35 15.22
C ILE A 953 -42.25 36.44 14.07
N GLU A 954 -42.92 36.52 12.91
CA GLU A 954 -42.43 35.92 11.63
C GLU A 954 -42.47 36.92 10.46
N LYS A 955 -42.20 38.21 10.73
CA LYS A 955 -42.00 39.22 9.68
C LYS A 955 -40.82 40.17 9.95
N LYS A 956 -39.60 39.64 9.81
CA LYS A 956 -38.49 40.40 9.20
C LYS A 956 -37.41 39.47 8.63
N HIS A 957 -37.12 39.68 7.35
CA HIS A 957 -36.08 39.06 6.50
C HIS A 957 -36.39 37.69 5.87
N MET A 958 -36.78 37.80 4.60
CA MET A 958 -36.93 36.75 3.60
C MET A 958 -35.55 36.45 2.96
N PHE A 959 -35.35 35.19 2.53
CA PHE A 959 -34.32 34.60 1.63
C PHE A 959 -33.50 35.58 0.74
N PRO A 960 -32.23 35.28 0.33
CA PRO A 960 -31.91 34.01 -0.37
C PRO A 960 -30.43 33.53 -0.45
N TRP A 961 -30.08 32.31 0.01
CA TRP A 961 -29.06 31.48 -0.67
C TRP A 961 -28.97 30.04 -0.14
N ALA A 962 -29.35 29.08 -0.99
CA ALA A 962 -28.93 27.69 -0.89
C ALA A 962 -28.18 27.32 -2.18
N ARG A 963 -26.90 27.70 -2.29
CA ARG A 963 -25.91 27.23 -3.29
C ARG A 963 -24.55 27.91 -3.08
N GLN A 964 -23.63 27.24 -2.39
CA GLN A 964 -22.19 27.37 -2.64
C GLN A 964 -21.47 26.12 -2.15
N LYS A 965 -20.83 25.39 -3.07
CA LYS A 965 -19.86 24.35 -2.72
C LYS A 965 -18.56 25.03 -2.26
N MET A 966 -18.48 25.41 -0.99
CA MET A 966 -17.18 25.81 -0.42
C MET A 966 -16.30 24.56 -0.27
N LYS A 967 -15.19 24.49 -1.02
CA LYS A 967 -14.16 23.46 -0.85
C LYS A 967 -13.52 23.65 0.52
N ALA A 968 -13.81 22.77 1.47
CA ALA A 968 -13.08 22.69 2.73
C ALA A 968 -11.76 21.94 2.50
N THR A 969 -10.71 22.67 2.12
CA THR A 969 -9.37 22.09 1.95
C THR A 969 -8.77 21.78 3.32
N ARG A 970 -8.49 20.50 3.62
CA ARG A 970 -7.60 20.15 4.73
C ARG A 970 -6.18 20.54 4.33
N VAL A 971 -5.61 21.54 4.99
CA VAL A 971 -4.18 21.83 4.90
C VAL A 971 -3.45 20.82 5.77
N PHE A 972 -2.69 19.92 5.16
CA PHE A 972 -1.64 19.18 5.86
C PHE A 972 -0.41 20.10 5.93
N MET A 973 0.19 20.22 7.10
CA MET A 973 1.49 20.87 7.26
C MET A 973 2.58 19.81 7.10
N ASP A 974 3.24 19.82 5.94
CA ASP A 974 4.55 19.17 5.81
C ASP A 974 5.60 19.97 6.58
N HIS A 975 6.64 19.28 7.05
CA HIS A 975 7.45 19.75 8.18
C HIS A 975 8.49 20.86 7.86
N ASP A 976 8.64 21.25 6.58
CA ASP A 976 9.78 22.00 6.04
C ASP A 976 9.40 23.34 5.32
N GLN A 977 8.33 24.02 5.73
CA GLN A 977 7.94 25.34 5.18
C GLN A 977 7.68 26.38 6.30
N GLU A 978 8.74 26.97 6.86
CA GLU A 978 8.64 28.17 7.70
C GLU A 978 8.31 29.42 6.88
N ASN A 979 7.02 29.60 6.52
CA ASN A 979 6.52 30.85 5.94
C ASN A 979 5.40 31.43 6.81
N LYS A 980 5.56 32.70 7.23
CA LYS A 980 4.63 33.39 8.13
C LYS A 980 3.26 33.57 7.47
N ILE A 981 2.25 32.82 7.94
CA ILE A 981 0.86 32.97 7.53
C ILE A 981 0.31 34.30 8.09
N ASP A 982 -0.14 35.18 7.20
CA ASP A 982 -0.77 36.46 7.55
C ASP A 982 -2.20 36.22 8.07
N MET A 983 -2.31 36.10 9.40
CA MET A 983 -3.56 35.81 10.12
C MET A 983 -4.64 36.89 9.95
N SER A 984 -4.30 38.11 9.50
CA SER A 984 -5.29 39.18 9.28
C SER A 984 -6.32 38.82 8.21
N LYS A 985 -5.95 37.93 7.28
CA LYS A 985 -6.76 37.48 6.15
C LYS A 985 -7.64 36.28 6.47
N TYR A 986 -7.67 35.79 7.71
CA TYR A 986 -8.45 34.62 8.11
C TYR A 986 -9.36 34.94 9.31
N ASP A 987 -10.50 34.25 9.40
CA ASP A 987 -11.31 34.14 10.62
C ASP A 987 -11.07 32.78 11.28
N ILE A 988 -10.88 32.81 12.60
CA ILE A 988 -10.59 31.63 13.41
C ILE A 988 -11.89 31.13 14.06
N ARG A 989 -12.24 29.87 13.84
CA ARG A 989 -13.33 29.18 14.57
C ARG A 989 -12.78 28.03 15.38
N ILE A 990 -12.93 28.11 16.70
CA ILE A 990 -12.49 27.09 17.65
C ILE A 990 -13.69 26.26 18.09
N THR A 991 -13.54 24.94 18.09
CA THR A 991 -14.51 23.97 18.61
C THR A 991 -13.85 23.13 19.70
N LYS A 992 -14.62 22.37 20.49
CA LYS A 992 -14.11 21.51 21.58
C LYS A 992 -13.07 20.45 21.17
N LYS A 993 -12.80 20.25 19.87
CA LYS A 993 -11.77 19.30 19.38
C LYS A 993 -10.86 19.83 18.27
N ASN A 994 -11.21 20.90 17.55
CA ASN A 994 -10.45 21.40 16.40
C ASN A 994 -10.50 22.93 16.28
N VAL A 995 -9.46 23.51 15.69
CA VAL A 995 -9.40 24.91 15.23
C VAL A 995 -9.51 24.94 13.71
N PHE A 996 -10.31 25.86 13.17
CA PHE A 996 -10.53 26.06 11.74
C PHE A 996 -10.15 27.50 11.36
N LEU A 997 -9.49 27.67 10.21
CA LEU A 997 -9.12 28.97 9.64
C LEU A 997 -9.87 29.17 8.32
N HIS A 998 -10.66 30.25 8.24
CA HIS A 998 -11.49 30.59 7.07
C HIS A 998 -10.95 31.84 6.39
N TYR A 999 -10.54 31.76 5.13
CA TYR A 999 -10.00 32.93 4.41
C TYR A 999 -11.09 33.98 4.10
N LYS A 1000 -10.78 35.25 4.35
CA LYS A 1000 -11.67 36.41 4.14
C LYS A 1000 -11.68 36.81 2.66
N THR A 1001 -12.52 36.16 1.87
CA THR A 1001 -12.81 36.58 0.49
C THR A 1001 -13.63 37.87 0.49
N LYS A 1002 -13.13 38.94 -0.14
CA LYS A 1002 -13.93 40.14 -0.43
C LYS A 1002 -15.07 39.79 -1.38
N GLU A 1003 -16.25 40.34 -1.12
CA GLU A 1003 -17.43 40.16 -1.97
C GLU A 1003 -17.21 40.82 -3.34
N MET A 1004 -17.43 40.07 -4.42
CA MET A 1004 -17.70 40.64 -5.74
C MET A 1004 -19.21 40.62 -5.98
N SER A 1005 -19.80 41.79 -6.20
CA SER A 1005 -21.24 41.96 -6.42
C SER A 1005 -21.67 41.39 -7.78
N ILE A 1006 -22.55 40.39 -7.77
CA ILE A 1006 -23.17 39.86 -8.98
C ILE A 1006 -24.31 40.81 -9.41
N SER A 1007 -23.98 41.77 -10.27
CA SER A 1007 -24.97 42.65 -10.93
C SER A 1007 -24.56 43.02 -12.35
N LYS A 1008 -24.25 42.00 -13.16
CA LYS A 1008 -24.29 42.02 -14.65
C LYS A 1008 -24.01 40.61 -15.18
N PHE A 1009 -25.08 39.89 -15.53
CA PHE A 1009 -25.16 38.80 -16.49
C PHE A 1009 -26.62 38.68 -16.93
#